data_AF-A0A914TX72-F1
#
_entry.id   AF-A0A914TX72-F1
#
_cell.length_a   1.000
_cell.length_b   1.000
_cell.length_c   1.000
_cell.angle_alpha   90.00
_cell.angle_beta   90.00
_cell.angle_gamma   90.00
#
_symmetry.space_group_name_H-M   'P 1'
#
loop_
_entity.id
_entity.type
_entity.pdbx_description
1 polymer ?
#
loop_
_entity_poly.entity_id
_entity_poly.type
_entity_poly.pdbx_seq_one_letter_code
_entity_poly.pdbx_strand_id
1 'polypeptide(L)'
;MSYHTDMKEQFDEHFENVKNQVIQKERELQRLINLHEHEQVQRDHDHRKMVEDYEKLCHYVKTNGINLQKALSAESEEDVHRKRKIIELKKQIYKANEKREKISKELVDAQRSLQRDEKNFENIKLFYSHAAKDPLFRKKAAGYGVNFSVKIAKNGKKMFIPDFDKDYTKLAEMFDKMKKLQILVCFEKHHSESSEEKKISKMLSRLSRETFPQQIRLYSAAAKSPSTTKKSLTKEGKPNLVFVDGVRTPFTVSGTVFKDLMAVDLQREALKITLIKRTGVAFEDIGHVTCGTVIQEPKTSNIAREAWLTAGFPDNVPCNTVTLACISANLAMTQIMGLLSSGYLEAGIAGGVEVLSDVPIRYNRKARAAMLSMQKAKALPDKLGLGKTIISNLFSPELPAVAEFTSGETMGHSGDRLAAAFNVSRKEQDEFAIRSHTFAQEATKKGLLTDIAPVFVPGKKGESISADNGIRISTYEKLNSLKPAFIKPHGTVTAGNASFLTDGASAALLTTEEFAKKRGLKPKAYLRDFLFVAQDPKDQLLLSPAYVIPKLLDKAGLTLNDIDVFEIHEAFAGQVLANLNAMDSDFFCKEHMKRNGKYGRVPMEKLNLWGGSLSIGHPFGATGVRLVSHAANRLKHEGGQLAIIAACAAGGHGVGMLVETYPN
;
A
#
# COMPACT_ATOMS: atom_id res chain seq x y z
N MET A 1 -53.54 -35.42 -9.62
CA MET A 1 -53.00 -34.75 -8.42
C MET A 1 -52.05 -35.63 -7.61
N SER A 2 -52.16 -36.97 -7.58
CA SER A 2 -51.18 -37.86 -6.90
C SER A 2 -49.85 -38.07 -7.65
N TYR A 3 -49.52 -37.14 -8.55
CA TYR A 3 -48.44 -37.22 -9.54
C TYR A 3 -47.20 -36.42 -9.13
N HIS A 4 -47.44 -35.42 -8.28
CA HIS A 4 -46.47 -34.46 -7.80
C HIS A 4 -46.07 -34.70 -6.35
N THR A 5 -46.75 -35.62 -5.64
CA THR A 5 -46.58 -35.79 -4.19
C THR A 5 -45.36 -36.67 -3.87
N ASP A 6 -45.24 -37.87 -4.43
CA ASP A 6 -44.11 -38.79 -4.10
C ASP A 6 -42.72 -38.29 -4.55
N MET A 7 -42.64 -37.68 -5.74
CA MET A 7 -41.37 -37.18 -6.30
C MET A 7 -40.89 -35.91 -5.58
N LYS A 8 -41.85 -35.11 -5.10
CA LYS A 8 -41.59 -33.93 -4.29
C LYS A 8 -41.25 -34.34 -2.86
N GLU A 9 -41.89 -35.35 -2.30
CA GLU A 9 -41.62 -35.82 -0.92
C GLU A 9 -40.21 -36.38 -0.76
N GLN A 10 -39.73 -37.27 -1.65
CA GLN A 10 -38.37 -37.81 -1.56
C GLN A 10 -37.28 -36.75 -1.84
N PHE A 11 -37.60 -35.79 -2.72
CA PHE A 11 -36.71 -34.66 -3.03
C PHE A 11 -36.66 -33.63 -1.89
N ASP A 12 -37.81 -33.29 -1.33
CA ASP A 12 -37.95 -32.37 -0.20
C ASP A 12 -37.29 -33.01 1.05
N GLU A 13 -37.42 -34.32 1.28
CA GLU A 13 -36.74 -35.02 2.36
C GLU A 13 -35.21 -35.00 2.22
N HIS A 14 -34.68 -35.21 1.01
CA HIS A 14 -33.24 -35.15 0.75
C HIS A 14 -32.69 -33.73 0.87
N PHE A 15 -33.42 -32.74 0.35
CA PHE A 15 -33.06 -31.34 0.40
C PHE A 15 -33.11 -30.79 1.83
N GLU A 16 -34.12 -31.18 2.61
CA GLU A 16 -34.22 -30.87 4.03
C GLU A 16 -33.09 -31.53 4.82
N ASN A 17 -32.63 -32.73 4.47
CA ASN A 17 -31.49 -33.36 5.13
C ASN A 17 -30.17 -32.58 4.93
N VAL A 18 -29.86 -32.14 3.70
CA VAL A 18 -28.65 -31.34 3.44
C VAL A 18 -28.75 -29.95 4.06
N LYS A 19 -29.94 -29.33 3.99
CA LYS A 19 -30.23 -28.05 4.65
C LYS A 19 -30.09 -28.15 6.17
N ASN A 20 -30.56 -29.23 6.78
CA ASN A 20 -30.40 -29.48 8.22
C ASN A 20 -28.92 -29.65 8.61
N GLN A 21 -28.09 -30.26 7.76
CA GLN A 21 -26.64 -30.35 7.98
C GLN A 21 -25.96 -28.97 7.94
N VAL A 22 -26.34 -28.11 6.98
CA VAL A 22 -25.84 -26.73 6.89
C VAL A 22 -26.25 -25.92 8.13
N ILE A 23 -27.54 -25.96 8.51
CA ILE A 23 -28.07 -25.28 9.70
C ILE A 23 -27.37 -25.76 10.98
N GLN A 24 -27.07 -27.06 11.09
CA GLN A 24 -26.37 -27.61 12.25
C GLN A 24 -24.94 -27.07 12.36
N LYS A 25 -24.23 -26.96 11.23
CA LYS A 25 -22.87 -26.40 11.18
C LYS A 25 -22.84 -24.88 11.41
N GLU A 26 -23.85 -24.15 10.95
CA GLU A 26 -24.00 -22.72 11.26
C GLU A 26 -24.19 -22.50 12.76
N ARG A 27 -25.01 -23.33 13.42
CA ARG A 27 -25.19 -23.27 14.89
C ARG A 27 -23.91 -23.61 15.65
N GLU A 28 -23.13 -24.57 15.16
CA GLU A 28 -21.83 -24.92 15.74
C GLU A 28 -20.81 -23.79 15.59
N LEU A 29 -20.76 -23.15 14.41
CA LEU A 29 -19.91 -21.99 14.15
C LEU A 29 -20.31 -20.81 15.05
N GLN A 30 -21.60 -20.52 15.20
CA GLN A 30 -22.08 -19.45 16.07
C GLN A 30 -21.74 -19.73 17.54
N ARG A 31 -21.80 -20.99 17.98
CA ARG A 31 -21.37 -21.39 19.33
C ARG A 31 -19.88 -21.14 19.55
N LEU A 32 -19.03 -21.46 18.56
CA LEU A 32 -17.59 -21.24 18.63
C LEU A 32 -17.23 -19.74 18.63
N ILE A 33 -17.96 -18.92 17.87
CA ILE A 33 -17.82 -17.45 17.87
C ILE A 33 -18.15 -16.89 19.26
N ASN A 34 -19.30 -17.25 19.82
CA ASN A 34 -19.71 -16.78 21.14
C ASN A 34 -18.72 -17.22 22.24
N LEU A 35 -18.15 -18.43 22.13
CA LEU A 35 -17.13 -18.91 23.05
C LEU A 35 -15.82 -18.12 22.92
N HIS A 36 -15.43 -17.77 21.70
CA HIS A 36 -14.24 -16.96 21.43
C HIS A 36 -14.38 -15.54 22.00
N GLU A 37 -15.52 -14.89 21.78
CA GLU A 37 -15.84 -13.56 22.27
C GLU A 37 -15.92 -13.51 23.80
N HIS A 38 -16.59 -14.50 24.43
CA HIS A 38 -16.70 -14.58 25.88
C HIS A 38 -15.32 -14.77 26.54
N GLU A 39 -14.45 -15.62 25.99
CA GLU A 39 -13.07 -15.73 26.49
C GLU A 39 -12.25 -14.46 26.23
N GLN A 40 -12.53 -13.69 25.17
CA GLN A 40 -11.84 -12.45 24.86
C GLN A 40 -12.18 -11.33 25.85
N VAL A 41 -13.46 -11.16 26.20
CA VAL A 41 -13.91 -10.14 27.16
C VAL A 41 -13.35 -10.38 28.57
N GLN A 42 -13.31 -11.64 29.02
CA GLN A 42 -12.79 -11.99 30.34
C GLN A 42 -11.26 -11.85 30.42
N ARG A 43 -10.55 -12.01 29.29
CA ARG A 43 -9.08 -11.83 29.17
C ARG A 43 -8.65 -10.36 29.20
N ASP A 44 -9.39 -9.45 28.58
CA ASP A 44 -9.01 -8.04 28.52
C ASP A 44 -8.98 -7.38 29.92
N HIS A 45 -9.79 -7.87 30.85
CA HIS A 45 -9.79 -7.43 32.24
C HIS A 45 -8.55 -7.92 33.02
N ASP A 46 -8.23 -9.22 32.93
CA ASP A 46 -7.15 -9.82 33.73
C ASP A 46 -5.75 -9.58 33.12
N HIS A 47 -5.65 -9.50 31.79
CA HIS A 47 -4.39 -9.23 31.10
C HIS A 47 -3.93 -7.77 31.30
N ARG A 48 -4.84 -6.79 31.32
CA ARG A 48 -4.48 -5.39 31.62
C ARG A 48 -3.89 -5.26 33.02
N LYS A 49 -4.52 -5.91 34.00
CA LYS A 49 -4.05 -5.91 35.39
C LYS A 49 -2.66 -6.56 35.53
N MET A 50 -2.42 -7.68 34.83
CA MET A 50 -1.10 -8.33 34.82
C MET A 50 -0.01 -7.51 34.12
N VAL A 51 -0.33 -6.79 33.04
CA VAL A 51 0.62 -5.93 32.33
C VAL A 51 0.96 -4.69 33.17
N GLU A 52 -0.03 -4.08 33.81
CA GLU A 52 0.20 -2.97 34.74
C GLU A 52 1.10 -3.38 35.91
N ASP A 53 0.87 -4.56 36.49
CA ASP A 53 1.71 -5.06 37.59
C ASP A 53 3.14 -5.36 37.12
N TYR A 54 3.31 -5.85 35.89
CA TYR A 54 4.63 -6.07 35.28
C TYR A 54 5.37 -4.75 35.00
N GLU A 55 4.68 -3.75 34.46
CA GLU A 55 5.24 -2.43 34.16
C GLU A 55 5.63 -1.66 35.43
N LYS A 56 4.81 -1.72 36.48
CA LYS A 56 5.15 -1.17 37.80
C LYS A 56 6.43 -1.78 38.37
N LEU A 57 6.60 -3.09 38.20
CA LEU A 57 7.80 -3.80 38.64
C LEU A 57 9.03 -3.38 37.83
N CYS A 58 8.91 -3.28 36.50
CA CYS A 58 9.98 -2.79 35.62
C CYS A 58 10.37 -1.34 35.93
N HIS A 59 9.40 -0.49 36.27
CA HIS A 59 9.63 0.88 36.66
C HIS A 59 10.42 0.95 37.98
N TYR A 60 10.01 0.20 39.01
CA TYR A 60 10.72 0.13 40.30
C TYR A 60 12.19 -0.32 40.17
N VAL A 61 12.46 -1.32 39.33
CA VAL A 61 13.84 -1.80 39.05
C VAL A 61 14.70 -0.70 38.43
N LYS A 62 14.11 0.11 37.54
CA LYS A 62 14.79 1.18 36.82
C LYS A 62 15.08 2.38 37.74
N THR A 63 14.15 2.73 38.62
CA THR A 63 14.28 3.88 39.53
C THR A 63 15.30 3.61 40.64
N ASN A 64 15.45 2.37 41.10
CA ASN A 64 16.40 2.01 42.16
C ASN A 64 17.77 1.54 41.65
N GLY A 65 18.07 1.70 40.35
CA GLY A 65 19.39 1.40 39.78
C GLY A 65 19.79 -0.08 39.85
N ILE A 66 18.83 -0.99 39.98
CA ILE A 66 19.10 -2.41 40.17
C ILE A 66 19.44 -3.01 38.80
N ASN A 67 20.68 -3.47 38.63
CA ASN A 67 21.10 -4.16 37.41
C ASN A 67 20.32 -5.48 37.26
N LEU A 68 19.49 -5.58 36.21
CA LEU A 68 18.62 -6.72 35.94
C LEU A 68 19.36 -8.08 35.87
N GLN A 69 20.65 -8.09 35.48
CA GLN A 69 21.47 -9.31 35.50
C GLN A 69 21.94 -9.69 36.91
N LYS A 70 22.15 -8.73 37.81
CA LYS A 70 22.49 -8.99 39.24
C LYS A 70 21.25 -9.21 40.12
N ALA A 71 20.08 -8.69 39.73
CA ALA A 71 18.81 -9.00 40.42
C ALA A 71 18.45 -10.48 40.33
N LEU A 72 18.91 -11.18 39.29
CA LEU A 72 18.73 -12.61 39.15
C LEU A 72 19.56 -13.44 40.15
N SER A 73 20.60 -12.85 40.77
CA SER A 73 21.55 -13.54 41.66
C SER A 73 21.57 -13.07 43.12
N ALA A 74 20.57 -12.31 43.61
CA ALA A 74 20.50 -11.85 44.99
C ALA A 74 19.50 -12.63 45.85
N GLU A 75 19.96 -13.02 47.05
CA GLU A 75 19.29 -13.85 48.07
C GLU A 75 18.54 -12.99 49.11
N SER A 76 17.35 -12.50 48.76
CA SER A 76 16.36 -12.05 49.75
C SER A 76 15.05 -12.85 49.56
N GLU A 77 14.42 -13.30 50.65
CA GLU A 77 13.21 -14.16 50.58
C GLU A 77 12.05 -13.50 49.82
N GLU A 78 11.92 -12.18 49.91
CA GLU A 78 10.88 -11.41 49.21
C GLU A 78 11.05 -11.40 47.68
N ASP A 79 12.29 -11.29 47.20
CA ASP A 79 12.59 -11.29 45.76
C ASP A 79 12.40 -12.70 45.15
N VAL A 80 12.67 -13.76 45.92
CA VAL A 80 12.41 -15.14 45.50
C VAL A 80 10.91 -15.41 45.39
N HIS A 81 10.10 -14.93 46.33
CA HIS A 81 8.64 -15.06 46.28
C HIS A 81 8.05 -14.34 45.07
N ARG A 82 8.49 -13.11 44.78
CA ARG A 82 8.04 -12.32 43.63
C ARG A 82 8.47 -12.94 42.29
N LYS A 83 9.69 -13.49 42.20
CA LYS A 83 10.16 -14.25 41.02
C LYS A 83 9.29 -15.48 40.73
N ARG A 84 8.94 -16.25 41.76
CA ARG A 84 8.04 -17.42 41.61
C ARG A 84 6.68 -17.00 41.05
N LYS A 85 6.11 -15.91 41.57
CA LYS A 85 4.83 -15.37 41.11
C LYS A 85 4.88 -14.93 39.63
N ILE A 86 5.97 -14.29 39.18
CA ILE A 86 6.14 -13.90 37.77
C ILE A 86 6.26 -15.12 36.84
N ILE A 87 7.02 -16.14 37.26
CA ILE A 87 7.18 -17.37 36.48
C ILE A 87 5.83 -18.11 36.36
N GLU A 88 5.04 -18.12 37.42
CA GLU A 88 3.71 -18.74 37.44
C GLU A 88 2.71 -17.99 36.56
N LEU A 89 2.71 -16.65 36.60
CA LEU A 89 1.92 -15.81 35.71
C LEU A 89 2.29 -16.03 34.24
N LYS A 90 3.60 -16.12 33.92
CA LYS A 90 4.06 -16.44 32.56
C LYS A 90 3.57 -17.80 32.07
N LYS A 91 3.56 -18.83 32.94
CA LYS A 91 3.04 -20.16 32.61
C LYS A 91 1.53 -20.14 32.36
N GLN A 92 0.78 -19.35 33.13
CA GLN A 92 -0.68 -19.21 32.94
C GLN A 92 -1.00 -18.50 31.62
N ILE A 93 -0.28 -17.42 31.29
CA ILE A 93 -0.42 -16.69 30.01
C ILE A 93 -0.09 -17.62 28.83
N TYR A 94 0.98 -18.40 28.93
CA TYR A 94 1.37 -19.33 27.87
C TYR A 94 0.30 -20.40 27.61
N LYS A 95 -0.23 -21.04 28.66
CA LYS A 95 -1.33 -22.01 28.53
C LYS A 95 -2.61 -21.41 27.95
N ALA A 96 -2.94 -20.17 28.33
CA ALA A 96 -4.10 -19.47 27.78
C ALA A 96 -3.96 -19.18 26.28
N ASN A 97 -2.76 -18.85 25.82
CA ASN A 97 -2.47 -18.61 24.41
C ASN A 97 -2.51 -19.89 23.58
N GLU A 98 -2.00 -21.02 24.10
CA GLU A 98 -2.08 -22.32 23.42
C GLU A 98 -3.54 -22.78 23.22
N LYS A 99 -4.39 -22.58 24.23
CA LYS A 99 -5.84 -22.85 24.12
C LYS A 99 -6.51 -21.97 23.05
N ARG A 100 -6.09 -20.71 22.92
CA ARG A 100 -6.60 -19.77 21.91
C ARG A 100 -6.21 -20.19 20.50
N GLU A 101 -4.97 -20.61 20.27
CA GLU A 101 -4.54 -21.11 18.96
C GLU A 101 -5.34 -22.34 18.53
N LYS A 102 -5.65 -23.22 19.48
CA LYS A 102 -6.50 -24.40 19.22
C LYS A 102 -7.91 -24.02 18.78
N ILE A 103 -8.60 -23.13 19.53
CA ILE A 103 -9.96 -22.67 19.20
C ILE A 103 -9.97 -21.91 17.86
N SER A 104 -8.96 -21.09 17.60
CA SER A 104 -8.86 -20.34 16.34
C SER A 104 -8.68 -21.27 15.14
N LYS A 105 -7.94 -22.38 15.30
CA LYS A 105 -7.76 -23.38 14.24
C LYS A 105 -9.06 -24.14 13.96
N GLU A 106 -9.76 -24.56 15.02
CA GLU A 106 -11.07 -25.23 14.91
C GLU A 106 -12.11 -24.35 14.19
N LEU A 107 -12.09 -23.03 14.45
CA LEU A 107 -13.00 -22.08 13.82
C LEU A 107 -12.74 -21.90 12.31
N VAL A 108 -11.46 -21.86 11.90
CA VAL A 108 -11.07 -21.78 10.48
C VAL A 108 -11.44 -23.06 9.73
N ASP A 109 -11.24 -24.22 10.35
CA ASP A 109 -11.57 -25.51 9.75
C ASP A 109 -13.10 -25.68 9.59
N ALA A 110 -13.88 -25.24 10.58
CA ALA A 110 -15.35 -25.22 10.51
C ALA A 110 -15.88 -24.32 9.38
N GLN A 111 -15.33 -23.11 9.23
CA GLN A 111 -15.70 -22.19 8.15
C GLN A 111 -15.42 -22.76 6.75
N ARG A 112 -14.26 -23.41 6.57
CA ARG A 112 -13.90 -24.06 5.31
C ARG A 112 -14.82 -25.24 4.97
N SER A 113 -15.23 -26.00 5.98
CA SER A 113 -16.20 -27.08 5.80
C SER A 113 -17.56 -26.54 5.35
N LEU A 114 -18.04 -25.44 5.96
CA LEU A 114 -19.34 -24.86 5.63
C LEU A 114 -19.37 -24.35 4.19
N GLN A 115 -18.35 -23.60 3.76
CA GLN A 115 -18.25 -23.10 2.38
C GLN A 115 -18.21 -24.21 1.33
N ARG A 116 -17.59 -25.35 1.66
CA ARG A 116 -17.55 -26.52 0.77
C ARG A 116 -18.95 -27.12 0.59
N ASP A 117 -19.71 -27.24 1.68
CA ASP A 117 -21.04 -27.85 1.67
C ASP A 117 -22.08 -26.95 0.99
N GLU A 118 -22.00 -25.63 1.18
CA GLU A 118 -22.82 -24.64 0.45
C GLU A 118 -22.57 -24.69 -1.07
N LYS A 119 -21.31 -24.79 -1.48
CA LYS A 119 -20.94 -24.91 -2.90
C LYS A 119 -21.44 -26.22 -3.50
N ASN A 120 -21.37 -27.31 -2.75
CA ASN A 120 -21.91 -28.60 -3.16
C ASN A 120 -23.44 -28.53 -3.33
N PHE A 121 -24.14 -27.86 -2.41
CA PHE A 121 -25.58 -27.66 -2.46
C PHE A 121 -26.03 -26.91 -3.71
N GLU A 122 -25.36 -25.81 -4.08
CA GLU A 122 -25.68 -25.06 -5.31
C GLU A 122 -25.36 -25.85 -6.59
N ASN A 123 -24.28 -26.64 -6.60
CA ASN A 123 -23.96 -27.52 -7.73
C ASN A 123 -25.01 -28.63 -7.93
N ILE A 124 -25.54 -29.20 -6.85
CA ILE A 124 -26.61 -30.20 -6.89
C ILE A 124 -27.87 -29.59 -7.50
N LYS A 125 -28.26 -28.39 -7.05
CA LYS A 125 -29.41 -27.65 -7.59
C LYS A 125 -29.26 -27.36 -9.09
N LEU A 126 -28.07 -26.96 -9.51
CA LEU A 126 -27.77 -26.70 -10.92
C LEU A 126 -27.82 -28.00 -11.75
N PHE A 127 -27.30 -29.12 -11.22
CA PHE A 127 -27.38 -30.42 -11.88
C PHE A 127 -28.79 -30.85 -12.20
N TYR A 128 -29.66 -30.85 -11.19
CA TYR A 128 -31.03 -31.30 -11.37
C TYR A 128 -31.80 -30.43 -12.36
N SER A 129 -31.56 -29.12 -12.37
CA SER A 129 -32.18 -28.22 -13.33
C SER A 129 -31.81 -28.53 -14.79
N HIS A 130 -30.60 -29.04 -15.04
CA HIS A 130 -30.11 -29.35 -16.39
C HIS A 130 -30.45 -30.79 -16.80
N ALA A 131 -30.29 -31.75 -15.88
CA ALA A 131 -30.61 -33.16 -16.11
C ALA A 131 -32.10 -33.38 -16.41
N ALA A 132 -32.99 -32.56 -15.86
CA ALA A 132 -34.42 -32.61 -16.19
C ALA A 132 -34.72 -32.15 -17.63
N LYS A 133 -33.97 -31.17 -18.14
CA LYS A 133 -34.29 -30.44 -19.37
C LYS A 133 -33.69 -31.04 -20.65
N ASP A 134 -32.53 -31.71 -20.57
CA ASP A 134 -31.77 -32.07 -21.78
C ASP A 134 -31.33 -33.56 -21.81
N PRO A 135 -31.84 -34.36 -22.77
CA PRO A 135 -31.38 -35.73 -23.02
C PRO A 135 -29.89 -35.84 -23.39
N LEU A 136 -29.32 -34.83 -24.05
CA LEU A 136 -27.91 -34.82 -24.47
C LEU A 136 -26.99 -34.62 -23.26
N PHE A 137 -27.40 -33.76 -22.32
CA PHE A 137 -26.74 -33.59 -21.02
C PHE A 137 -26.72 -34.91 -20.23
N ARG A 138 -27.86 -35.63 -20.18
CA ARG A 138 -27.93 -36.96 -19.54
C ARG A 138 -26.99 -37.97 -20.20
N LYS A 139 -26.91 -37.99 -21.54
CA LYS A 139 -26.00 -38.88 -22.29
C LYS A 139 -24.53 -38.57 -22.00
N LYS A 140 -24.16 -37.29 -21.89
CA LYS A 140 -22.80 -36.89 -21.51
C LYS A 140 -22.51 -37.21 -20.04
N ALA A 141 -23.45 -36.98 -19.13
CA ALA A 141 -23.30 -37.30 -17.71
C ALA A 141 -23.12 -38.81 -17.47
N ALA A 142 -23.79 -39.66 -18.24
CA ALA A 142 -23.57 -41.11 -18.24
C ALA A 142 -22.13 -41.48 -18.64
N GLY A 143 -21.50 -40.74 -19.56
CA GLY A 143 -20.08 -40.88 -19.91
C GLY A 143 -19.10 -40.53 -18.78
N TYR A 144 -19.56 -39.85 -17.72
CA TYR A 144 -18.80 -39.58 -16.50
C TYR A 144 -19.23 -40.50 -15.33
N GLY A 145 -19.95 -41.59 -15.60
CA GLY A 145 -20.33 -42.60 -14.61
C GLY A 145 -21.61 -42.27 -13.82
N VAL A 146 -22.39 -41.27 -14.23
CA VAL A 146 -23.70 -40.97 -13.62
C VAL A 146 -24.80 -41.75 -14.34
N ASN A 147 -25.24 -42.84 -13.73
CA ASN A 147 -26.34 -43.64 -14.27
C ASN A 147 -27.69 -43.02 -13.90
N PHE A 148 -28.66 -43.16 -14.79
CA PHE A 148 -30.03 -42.71 -14.57
C PHE A 148 -30.97 -43.91 -14.64
N SER A 149 -31.73 -44.16 -13.58
CA SER A 149 -32.84 -45.09 -13.62
C SER A 149 -34.02 -44.46 -14.37
N VAL A 150 -34.55 -45.18 -15.37
CA VAL A 150 -35.72 -44.76 -16.14
C VAL A 150 -36.96 -45.37 -15.51
N LYS A 151 -37.82 -44.55 -14.93
CA LYS A 151 -39.14 -44.98 -14.44
C LYS A 151 -40.24 -44.41 -15.32
N ILE A 152 -41.21 -45.23 -15.69
CA ILE A 152 -42.40 -44.79 -16.43
C ILE A 152 -43.40 -44.30 -15.40
N ALA A 153 -43.75 -43.03 -15.45
CA ALA A 153 -44.79 -42.49 -14.59
C ALA A 153 -46.18 -42.99 -15.05
N LYS A 154 -47.15 -43.12 -14.14
CA LYS A 154 -48.60 -43.45 -14.35
C LYS A 154 -49.38 -42.77 -15.53
N ASN A 155 -48.79 -41.89 -16.33
CA ASN A 155 -49.32 -41.04 -17.40
C ASN A 155 -48.50 -41.24 -18.69
N GLY A 156 -47.64 -42.26 -18.72
CA GLY A 156 -46.86 -42.68 -19.88
C GLY A 156 -45.58 -41.89 -20.12
N LYS A 157 -45.28 -40.82 -19.35
CA LYS A 157 -44.03 -40.06 -19.53
C LYS A 157 -42.85 -40.75 -18.82
N LYS A 158 -41.72 -40.88 -19.54
CA LYS A 158 -40.45 -41.42 -19.03
C LYS A 158 -39.78 -40.38 -18.13
N MET A 159 -39.40 -40.82 -16.93
CA MET A 159 -38.70 -40.02 -15.92
C MET A 159 -37.30 -40.59 -15.71
N PHE A 160 -36.30 -39.72 -15.59
CA PHE A 160 -34.89 -40.09 -15.46
C PHE A 160 -34.38 -39.60 -14.11
N ILE A 161 -34.13 -40.52 -13.17
CA ILE A 161 -33.60 -40.21 -11.85
C ILE A 161 -32.13 -40.63 -11.80
N PRO A 162 -31.20 -39.74 -11.44
CA PRO A 162 -29.80 -40.13 -11.27
C PRO A 162 -29.64 -40.98 -10.01
N ASP A 163 -28.98 -42.13 -10.13
CA ASP A 163 -28.73 -43.04 -9.02
C ASP A 163 -27.47 -42.56 -8.26
N PHE A 164 -27.65 -41.88 -7.12
CA PHE A 164 -26.52 -41.45 -6.27
C PHE A 164 -26.57 -42.14 -4.91
N ASP A 165 -25.72 -43.15 -4.73
CA ASP A 165 -25.29 -43.59 -3.41
C ASP A 165 -23.98 -42.85 -3.04
N LYS A 166 -24.14 -41.72 -2.35
CA LYS A 166 -23.20 -41.17 -1.34
C LYS A 166 -21.90 -40.45 -1.72
N ASP A 167 -21.64 -40.03 -2.97
CA ASP A 167 -20.40 -39.26 -3.25
C ASP A 167 -20.61 -37.99 -4.10
N TYR A 168 -21.08 -36.91 -3.44
CA TYR A 168 -21.37 -35.60 -4.05
C TYR A 168 -20.14 -34.88 -4.61
N THR A 169 -18.94 -35.30 -4.21
CA THR A 169 -17.66 -34.76 -4.67
C THR A 169 -17.46 -35.02 -6.17
N LYS A 170 -17.84 -36.21 -6.64
CA LYS A 170 -17.77 -36.59 -8.06
C LYS A 170 -18.71 -35.75 -8.93
N LEU A 171 -19.86 -35.37 -8.38
CA LEU A 171 -20.87 -34.53 -9.03
C LEU A 171 -20.35 -33.11 -9.25
N ALA A 172 -19.70 -32.54 -8.22
CA ALA A 172 -19.06 -31.22 -8.30
C ALA A 172 -17.86 -31.22 -9.27
N GLU A 173 -17.02 -32.26 -9.26
CA GLU A 173 -15.90 -32.40 -10.19
C GLU A 173 -16.35 -32.56 -11.64
N MET A 174 -17.42 -33.32 -11.89
CA MET A 174 -18.02 -33.44 -13.21
C MET A 174 -18.53 -32.09 -13.71
N PHE A 175 -19.23 -31.31 -12.87
CA PHE A 175 -19.69 -29.97 -13.23
C PHE A 175 -18.56 -29.03 -13.61
N ASP A 176 -17.49 -29.05 -12.83
CA ASP A 176 -16.33 -28.20 -13.08
C ASP A 176 -15.65 -28.59 -14.41
N LYS A 177 -15.55 -29.90 -14.70
CA LYS A 177 -15.04 -30.41 -15.98
C LYS A 177 -15.95 -30.04 -17.16
N MET A 178 -17.28 -30.16 -17.02
CA MET A 178 -18.24 -29.79 -18.06
C MET A 178 -18.27 -28.27 -18.30
N LYS A 179 -18.07 -27.44 -17.27
CA LYS A 179 -17.91 -25.98 -17.40
C LYS A 179 -16.62 -25.63 -18.14
N LYS A 180 -15.49 -26.27 -17.79
CA LYS A 180 -14.18 -26.08 -18.45
C LYS A 180 -14.20 -26.42 -19.93
N LEU A 181 -15.01 -27.40 -20.34
CA LEU A 181 -15.18 -27.79 -21.74
C LEU A 181 -16.18 -26.90 -22.52
N GLN A 182 -16.63 -25.76 -21.95
CA GLN A 182 -17.65 -24.85 -22.49
C GLN A 182 -19.02 -25.48 -22.81
N ILE A 183 -19.25 -26.72 -22.38
CA ILE A 183 -20.44 -27.50 -22.74
C ILE A 183 -21.71 -26.82 -22.19
N LEU A 184 -21.69 -26.38 -20.93
CA LEU A 184 -22.84 -25.74 -20.27
C LEU A 184 -23.18 -24.34 -20.81
N VAL A 185 -22.18 -23.55 -21.21
CA VAL A 185 -22.37 -22.18 -21.70
C VAL A 185 -23.04 -22.14 -23.08
N CYS A 186 -22.80 -23.16 -23.92
CA CYS A 186 -23.48 -23.31 -25.19
C CYS A 186 -24.96 -23.69 -25.03
N PHE A 187 -25.32 -24.41 -23.97
CA PHE A 187 -26.71 -24.83 -23.71
C PHE A 187 -27.58 -23.69 -23.16
N GLU A 188 -27.01 -22.78 -22.37
CA GLU A 188 -27.74 -21.61 -21.85
C GLU A 188 -28.20 -20.63 -22.96
N LYS A 189 -27.55 -20.64 -24.13
CA LYS A 189 -27.92 -19.74 -25.25
C LYS A 189 -29.14 -20.18 -26.06
N HIS A 190 -29.64 -21.41 -25.89
CA HIS A 190 -30.59 -22.02 -26.83
C HIS A 190 -32.05 -22.18 -26.37
N HIS A 191 -32.45 -21.74 -25.17
CA HIS A 191 -33.84 -21.93 -24.73
C HIS A 191 -34.47 -20.69 -24.10
N SER A 192 -35.55 -20.19 -24.71
CA SER A 192 -36.49 -19.22 -24.14
C SER A 192 -37.58 -19.93 -23.33
N GLU A 193 -37.83 -19.44 -22.12
CA GLU A 193 -38.61 -20.10 -21.05
C GLU A 193 -40.11 -20.33 -21.35
N SER A 194 -40.65 -21.45 -20.88
CA SER A 194 -42.06 -21.85 -20.96
C SER A 194 -42.86 -21.55 -19.68
N SER A 195 -44.19 -21.49 -19.81
CA SER A 195 -45.17 -21.12 -18.76
C SER A 195 -45.10 -21.95 -17.45
N GLU A 196 -44.68 -23.21 -17.52
CA GLU A 196 -44.51 -24.07 -16.33
C GLU A 196 -43.22 -23.74 -15.55
N GLU A 197 -42.18 -23.25 -16.22
CA GLU A 197 -40.90 -22.87 -15.58
C GLU A 197 -41.05 -21.65 -14.67
N LYS A 198 -41.94 -20.71 -15.04
CA LYS A 198 -42.31 -19.59 -14.16
C LYS A 198 -43.00 -20.07 -12.88
N LYS A 199 -43.74 -21.17 -12.89
CA LYS A 199 -44.40 -21.72 -11.69
C LYS A 199 -43.40 -22.41 -10.76
N ILE A 200 -42.48 -23.19 -11.30
CA ILE A 200 -41.43 -23.88 -10.52
C ILE A 200 -40.43 -22.86 -9.95
N SER A 201 -39.99 -21.89 -10.74
CA SER A 201 -39.14 -20.77 -10.29
C SER A 201 -39.82 -19.94 -9.19
N LYS A 202 -41.13 -19.72 -9.28
CA LYS A 202 -41.92 -19.01 -8.26
C LYS A 202 -42.12 -19.85 -6.98
N MET A 203 -42.14 -21.18 -7.08
CA MET A 203 -42.19 -22.08 -5.92
C MET A 203 -40.83 -22.15 -5.21
N LEU A 204 -39.73 -22.29 -5.96
CA LEU A 204 -38.36 -22.33 -5.45
C LEU A 204 -37.92 -20.99 -4.84
N SER A 205 -38.38 -19.87 -5.42
CA SER A 205 -38.14 -18.53 -4.85
C SER A 205 -39.04 -18.17 -3.67
N ARG A 206 -40.07 -18.97 -3.37
CA ARG A 206 -40.84 -18.91 -2.13
C ARG A 206 -40.13 -19.69 -1.03
N LEU A 207 -39.66 -20.90 -1.32
CA LEU A 207 -38.84 -21.71 -0.41
C LEU A 207 -37.54 -21.00 0.00
N SER A 208 -36.92 -20.20 -0.89
CA SER A 208 -35.76 -19.37 -0.54
C SER A 208 -36.08 -18.06 0.19
N ARG A 209 -37.36 -17.67 0.31
CA ARG A 209 -37.78 -16.47 1.06
C ARG A 209 -38.13 -16.80 2.51
N GLU A 210 -38.60 -18.01 2.77
CA GLU A 210 -39.06 -18.42 4.11
C GLU A 210 -37.91 -18.81 5.05
N THR A 211 -36.68 -18.96 4.52
CA THR A 211 -35.47 -19.34 5.29
C THR A 211 -34.36 -18.30 5.32
N PHE A 212 -34.55 -17.12 4.72
CA PHE A 212 -33.52 -16.09 4.62
C PHE A 212 -34.01 -14.76 5.21
N PRO A 213 -33.43 -14.27 6.32
CA PRO A 213 -33.67 -12.90 6.78
C PRO A 213 -33.24 -11.89 5.70
N GLN A 214 -33.99 -10.80 5.57
CA GLN A 214 -33.98 -9.83 4.46
C GLN A 214 -32.66 -9.07 4.17
N GLN A 215 -31.53 -9.40 4.79
CA GLN A 215 -30.25 -8.69 4.57
C GLN A 215 -29.45 -9.12 3.32
N ILE A 216 -29.82 -10.19 2.62
CA ILE A 216 -29.00 -10.74 1.52
C ILE A 216 -29.55 -10.36 0.12
N ARG A 217 -30.67 -9.64 0.04
CA ARG A 217 -31.34 -9.32 -1.24
C ARG A 217 -30.75 -8.16 -2.05
N LEU A 218 -29.76 -7.44 -1.51
CA LEU A 218 -29.06 -6.38 -2.22
C LEU A 218 -27.94 -6.88 -3.16
N TYR A 219 -27.62 -8.18 -3.16
CA TYR A 219 -26.43 -8.70 -3.85
C TYR A 219 -26.66 -9.43 -5.17
N SER A 220 -27.90 -9.64 -5.64
CA SER A 220 -28.14 -10.43 -6.87
C SER A 220 -28.33 -9.63 -8.16
N ALA A 221 -28.09 -8.31 -8.16
CA ALA A 221 -28.22 -7.47 -9.36
C ALA A 221 -26.90 -7.23 -10.11
N ALA A 222 -25.77 -7.74 -9.64
CA ALA A 222 -24.45 -7.53 -10.25
C ALA A 222 -23.84 -8.85 -10.75
N ALA A 223 -24.40 -9.40 -11.83
CA ALA A 223 -23.81 -10.57 -12.50
C ALA A 223 -23.47 -10.25 -13.97
N LYS A 224 -22.35 -9.54 -14.19
CA LYS A 224 -21.50 -9.64 -15.39
C LYS A 224 -20.01 -9.36 -15.06
N SER A 225 -19.14 -10.26 -15.52
CA SER A 225 -17.66 -10.34 -15.49
C SER A 225 -16.98 -10.84 -14.19
N PRO A 226 -15.87 -11.62 -14.30
CA PRO A 226 -15.33 -12.42 -13.20
C PRO A 226 -14.64 -11.52 -12.15
N SER A 227 -15.28 -11.35 -10.99
CA SER A 227 -14.70 -10.60 -9.86
C SER A 227 -14.00 -11.53 -8.87
N THR A 228 -12.70 -11.33 -8.67
CA THR A 228 -12.06 -11.62 -7.39
C THR A 228 -12.82 -10.85 -6.30
N THR A 229 -13.24 -11.51 -5.23
CA THR A 229 -13.96 -10.85 -4.13
C THR A 229 -13.03 -9.82 -3.48
N LYS A 230 -13.32 -8.54 -3.74
CA LYS A 230 -12.57 -7.38 -3.26
C LYS A 230 -12.63 -7.31 -1.72
N LYS A 231 -11.48 -7.45 -1.03
CA LYS A 231 -11.40 -7.26 0.43
C LYS A 231 -11.69 -5.79 0.76
N SER A 232 -12.61 -5.51 1.69
CA SER A 232 -12.83 -4.15 2.21
C SER A 232 -11.76 -3.82 3.25
N LEU A 233 -11.09 -2.67 3.08
CA LEU A 233 -10.01 -2.20 3.96
C LEU A 233 -10.44 -1.04 4.88
N THR A 234 -11.74 -0.79 4.98
CA THR A 234 -12.30 0.23 5.88
C THR A 234 -12.04 -0.13 7.34
N LYS A 235 -11.56 0.82 8.13
CA LYS A 235 -11.35 0.65 9.58
C LYS A 235 -12.54 1.21 10.34
N GLU A 236 -13.15 0.40 11.20
CA GLU A 236 -14.26 0.85 12.05
C GLU A 236 -13.82 1.97 12.99
N GLY A 237 -14.73 2.92 13.25
CA GLY A 237 -14.49 4.04 14.17
C GLY A 237 -13.48 5.09 13.70
N LYS A 238 -13.04 5.05 12.43
CA LYS A 238 -12.17 6.07 11.82
C LYS A 238 -12.79 6.56 10.50
N PRO A 239 -12.68 7.87 10.19
CA PRO A 239 -13.14 8.37 8.90
C PRO A 239 -12.32 7.74 7.77
N ASN A 240 -12.99 7.40 6.67
CA ASN A 240 -12.28 7.07 5.44
C ASN A 240 -11.58 8.33 4.91
N LEU A 241 -10.30 8.20 4.61
CA LEU A 241 -9.51 9.28 4.04
C LEU A 241 -9.41 9.10 2.54
N VAL A 242 -9.61 10.18 1.81
CA VAL A 242 -9.58 10.17 0.35
C VAL A 242 -8.56 11.15 -0.20
N PHE A 243 -7.87 10.70 -1.23
CA PHE A 243 -7.03 11.49 -2.11
C PHE A 243 -7.92 12.06 -3.22
N VAL A 244 -8.19 13.36 -3.17
CA VAL A 244 -9.07 14.04 -4.14
C VAL A 244 -8.35 14.21 -5.47
N ASP A 245 -7.24 14.94 -5.46
CA ASP A 245 -6.36 15.06 -6.62
C ASP A 245 -4.93 15.41 -6.15
N GLY A 246 -3.96 15.14 -7.01
CA GLY A 246 -2.58 15.56 -6.83
C GLY A 246 -1.99 16.07 -8.13
N VAL A 247 -1.15 17.09 -8.00
CA VAL A 247 -0.45 17.72 -9.11
C VAL A 247 1.03 17.82 -8.79
N ARG A 248 1.81 18.01 -9.84
CA ARG A 248 3.21 18.39 -9.75
C ARG A 248 3.58 19.34 -10.87
N THR A 249 4.61 20.12 -10.63
CA THR A 249 5.34 20.78 -11.72
C THR A 249 5.96 19.69 -12.61
N PRO A 250 6.37 20.03 -13.84
CA PRO A 250 7.31 19.18 -14.55
C PRO A 250 8.54 18.98 -13.66
N PHE A 251 9.06 17.76 -13.64
CA PHE A 251 10.29 17.43 -12.93
C PHE A 251 11.43 17.59 -13.93
N THR A 252 12.35 18.49 -13.60
CA THR A 252 13.36 18.95 -14.56
C THR A 252 14.75 18.75 -14.00
N VAL A 253 15.70 18.31 -14.83
CA VAL A 253 17.10 18.17 -14.46
C VAL A 253 17.62 19.49 -13.88
N SER A 254 18.24 19.43 -12.70
CA SER A 254 18.77 20.62 -12.04
C SER A 254 19.85 21.31 -12.87
N GLY A 255 19.90 22.63 -12.80
CA GLY A 255 20.76 23.49 -13.61
C GLY A 255 20.21 23.79 -15.00
N THR A 256 19.00 23.32 -15.34
CA THR A 256 18.38 23.53 -16.66
C THR A 256 17.35 24.67 -16.66
N VAL A 257 16.07 24.36 -16.50
CA VAL A 257 14.95 25.29 -16.76
C VAL A 257 14.50 26.06 -15.53
N PHE A 258 14.59 25.49 -14.33
CA PHE A 258 14.18 26.14 -13.07
C PHE A 258 15.34 26.79 -12.30
N LYS A 259 16.50 26.97 -12.94
CA LYS A 259 17.72 27.46 -12.29
C LYS A 259 17.61 28.87 -11.68
N ASP A 260 16.69 29.69 -12.20
CA ASP A 260 16.49 31.07 -11.77
C ASP A 260 15.26 31.20 -10.84
N LEU A 261 14.68 30.08 -10.40
CA LEU A 261 13.54 30.03 -9.48
C LEU A 261 13.95 29.51 -8.11
N MET A 262 13.31 30.02 -7.07
CA MET A 262 13.46 29.49 -5.71
C MET A 262 12.47 28.35 -5.46
N ALA A 263 12.75 27.52 -4.46
CA ALA A 263 11.83 26.45 -4.06
C ALA A 263 10.43 26.98 -3.68
N VAL A 264 10.34 28.17 -3.07
CA VAL A 264 9.06 28.81 -2.76
C VAL A 264 8.24 29.12 -4.02
N ASP A 265 8.90 29.46 -5.13
CA ASP A 265 8.23 29.74 -6.41
C ASP A 265 7.59 28.47 -6.98
N LEU A 266 8.32 27.35 -7.02
CA LEU A 266 7.79 26.09 -7.53
C LEU A 266 6.67 25.55 -6.65
N GLN A 267 6.82 25.62 -5.31
CA GLN A 267 5.77 25.18 -4.40
C GLN A 267 4.51 26.04 -4.51
N ARG A 268 4.67 27.36 -4.70
CA ARG A 268 3.56 28.28 -4.96
C ARG A 268 2.78 27.85 -6.19
N GLU A 269 3.47 27.56 -7.30
CA GLU A 269 2.80 27.13 -8.53
C GLU A 269 2.08 25.78 -8.36
N ALA A 270 2.69 24.81 -7.68
CA ALA A 270 2.03 23.55 -7.36
C ALA A 270 0.75 23.76 -6.52
N LEU A 271 0.79 24.61 -5.50
CA LEU A 271 -0.38 24.90 -4.66
C LEU A 271 -1.49 25.63 -5.45
N LYS A 272 -1.15 26.66 -6.24
CA LYS A 272 -2.10 27.37 -7.11
C LYS A 272 -2.86 26.42 -8.02
N ILE A 273 -2.15 25.49 -8.65
CA ILE A 273 -2.77 24.60 -9.62
C ILE A 273 -3.64 23.53 -8.93
N THR A 274 -3.17 22.95 -7.81
CA THR A 274 -3.95 21.98 -7.03
C THR A 274 -5.26 22.59 -6.53
N LEU A 275 -5.18 23.77 -5.89
CA LEU A 275 -6.31 24.39 -5.21
C LEU A 275 -7.28 25.06 -6.18
N ILE A 276 -6.78 26.00 -6.97
CA ILE A 276 -7.64 26.90 -7.74
C ILE A 276 -8.17 26.21 -9.01
N LYS A 277 -7.33 25.43 -9.71
CA LYS A 277 -7.63 25.01 -11.08
C LYS A 277 -8.23 23.62 -11.20
N ARG A 278 -7.85 22.67 -10.33
CA ARG A 278 -8.24 21.26 -10.47
C ARG A 278 -9.29 20.78 -9.49
N THR A 279 -9.13 21.13 -8.22
CA THR A 279 -10.03 20.63 -7.16
C THR A 279 -11.21 21.54 -6.93
N GLY A 280 -11.04 22.87 -7.08
CA GLY A 280 -12.09 23.85 -6.85
C GLY A 280 -12.52 23.93 -5.37
N VAL A 281 -11.68 23.41 -4.46
CA VAL A 281 -11.94 23.48 -3.02
C VAL A 281 -11.87 24.92 -2.53
N ALA A 282 -12.80 25.30 -1.67
CA ALA A 282 -12.83 26.64 -1.08
C ALA A 282 -11.66 26.80 -0.10
N PHE A 283 -11.06 27.99 -0.04
CA PHE A 283 -9.92 28.22 0.87
C PHE A 283 -10.32 28.11 2.34
N GLU A 284 -11.56 28.49 2.66
CA GLU A 284 -12.12 28.47 4.01
C GLU A 284 -12.29 27.03 4.54
N ASP A 285 -12.33 26.05 3.66
CA ASP A 285 -12.42 24.64 4.02
C ASP A 285 -11.05 24.02 4.35
N ILE A 286 -9.94 24.66 3.96
CA ILE A 286 -8.60 24.11 4.19
C ILE A 286 -8.17 24.37 5.63
N GLY A 287 -8.09 23.31 6.42
CA GLY A 287 -7.70 23.41 7.82
C GLY A 287 -6.19 23.50 8.05
N HIS A 288 -5.37 22.92 7.16
CA HIS A 288 -3.91 22.89 7.32
C HIS A 288 -3.16 22.56 6.03
N VAL A 289 -1.94 23.07 5.90
CA VAL A 289 -1.03 22.80 4.78
C VAL A 289 0.32 22.32 5.29
N THR A 290 0.77 21.16 4.80
CA THR A 290 2.10 20.64 5.12
C THR A 290 2.89 20.41 3.83
N CYS A 291 4.12 20.93 3.75
CA CYS A 291 5.00 20.68 2.60
C CYS A 291 6.33 20.07 3.01
N GLY A 292 6.78 19.06 2.27
CA GLY A 292 8.09 18.43 2.44
C GLY A 292 9.21 19.15 1.68
N THR A 293 10.37 19.34 2.31
CA THR A 293 11.60 19.78 1.63
C THR A 293 12.83 19.28 2.39
N VAL A 294 13.93 19.00 1.70
CA VAL A 294 15.17 18.53 2.33
C VAL A 294 16.19 19.65 2.44
N ILE A 295 16.46 20.36 1.34
CA ILE A 295 17.42 21.45 1.35
C ILE A 295 16.68 22.73 1.69
N GLN A 296 16.75 23.13 2.96
CA GLN A 296 16.12 24.35 3.42
C GLN A 296 16.85 25.60 2.90
N GLU A 297 16.09 26.49 2.28
CA GLU A 297 16.46 27.88 2.06
C GLU A 297 16.22 28.69 3.35
N PRO A 298 17.25 29.27 3.98
CA PRO A 298 17.11 30.00 5.24
C PRO A 298 16.11 31.16 5.19
N LYS A 299 15.96 31.84 4.04
CA LYS A 299 14.98 32.92 3.88
C LYS A 299 13.53 32.43 3.97
N THR A 300 13.28 31.19 3.61
CA THR A 300 11.95 30.58 3.56
C THR A 300 11.90 29.31 4.41
N SER A 301 12.30 29.44 5.69
CA SER A 301 12.39 28.31 6.62
C SER A 301 11.10 27.47 6.67
N ASN A 302 9.95 28.13 6.73
CA ASN A 302 8.64 27.50 6.55
C ASN A 302 8.14 27.66 5.11
N ILE A 303 8.77 26.94 4.17
CA ILE A 303 8.41 26.98 2.74
C ILE A 303 6.92 26.74 2.46
N ALA A 304 6.23 25.91 3.26
CA ALA A 304 4.79 25.70 3.11
C ALA A 304 4.02 27.02 3.30
N ARG A 305 4.37 27.77 4.36
CA ARG A 305 3.73 29.05 4.67
C ARG A 305 4.08 30.14 3.65
N GLU A 306 5.35 30.27 3.30
CA GLU A 306 5.77 31.30 2.35
C GLU A 306 5.19 31.05 0.95
N ALA A 307 5.10 29.78 0.52
CA ALA A 307 4.48 29.43 -0.76
C ALA A 307 2.97 29.69 -0.75
N TRP A 308 2.30 29.41 0.38
CA TRP A 308 0.87 29.70 0.57
C TRP A 308 0.58 31.21 0.50
N LEU A 309 1.32 32.02 1.25
CA LEU A 309 1.13 33.47 1.28
C LEU A 309 1.48 34.12 -0.06
N THR A 310 2.61 33.76 -0.66
CA THR A 310 3.02 34.29 -1.98
C THR A 310 2.11 33.80 -3.11
N ALA A 311 1.31 32.75 -2.89
CA ALA A 311 0.25 32.37 -3.82
C ALA A 311 -0.94 33.34 -3.82
N GLY A 312 -1.03 34.23 -2.83
CA GLY A 312 -2.16 35.13 -2.62
C GLY A 312 -3.33 34.47 -1.87
N PHE A 313 -3.05 33.41 -1.10
CA PHE A 313 -4.06 32.70 -0.33
C PHE A 313 -4.29 33.30 1.06
N PRO A 314 -5.43 32.99 1.73
CA PRO A 314 -5.78 33.59 3.00
C PRO A 314 -4.76 33.38 4.12
N ASP A 315 -4.57 34.41 4.95
CA ASP A 315 -3.58 34.39 6.03
C ASP A 315 -3.94 33.43 7.18
N ASN A 316 -5.22 33.07 7.32
CA ASN A 316 -5.75 32.32 8.46
C ASN A 316 -5.54 30.79 8.39
N VAL A 317 -4.97 30.27 7.30
CA VAL A 317 -4.68 28.83 7.16
C VAL A 317 -3.27 28.51 7.72
N PRO A 318 -3.15 27.66 8.75
CA PRO A 318 -1.85 27.28 9.29
C PRO A 318 -1.07 26.41 8.32
N CYS A 319 0.24 26.62 8.26
CA CYS A 319 1.14 25.84 7.40
C CYS A 319 2.42 25.44 8.14
N ASN A 320 2.95 24.26 7.85
CA ASN A 320 4.26 23.84 8.35
C ASN A 320 5.08 23.10 7.29
N THR A 321 6.40 23.22 7.42
CA THR A 321 7.36 22.45 6.62
C THR A 321 7.81 21.21 7.39
N VAL A 322 8.03 20.11 6.68
CA VAL A 322 8.61 18.88 7.23
C VAL A 322 9.79 18.39 6.43
N THR A 323 10.67 17.65 7.09
CA THR A 323 11.85 17.05 6.47
C THR A 323 12.02 15.63 6.97
N LEU A 324 12.05 14.68 6.04
CA LEU A 324 12.47 13.29 6.24
C LEU A 324 13.05 12.77 4.92
N ALA A 325 14.15 13.39 4.48
CA ALA A 325 14.88 13.01 3.27
C ALA A 325 13.93 12.80 2.04
N CYS A 326 14.17 11.77 1.23
CA CYS A 326 13.42 11.43 0.02
C CYS A 326 11.91 11.22 0.23
N ILE A 327 11.48 11.01 1.49
CA ILE A 327 10.09 10.73 1.86
C ILE A 327 9.43 11.91 2.58
N SER A 328 9.99 13.12 2.46
CA SER A 328 9.43 14.33 3.09
C SER A 328 8.01 14.64 2.61
N ALA A 329 7.71 14.49 1.31
CA ALA A 329 6.34 14.61 0.79
C ALA A 329 5.40 13.53 1.36
N ASN A 330 5.88 12.30 1.54
CA ASN A 330 5.07 11.25 2.17
C ASN A 330 4.81 11.58 3.64
N LEU A 331 5.81 12.10 4.37
CA LEU A 331 5.62 12.59 5.73
C LEU A 331 4.55 13.69 5.77
N ALA A 332 4.59 14.65 4.84
CA ALA A 332 3.56 15.68 4.73
C ALA A 332 2.15 15.07 4.53
N MET A 333 2.00 14.09 3.64
CA MET A 333 0.73 13.37 3.46
C MET A 333 0.29 12.67 4.74
N THR A 334 1.17 11.94 5.40
CA THR A 334 0.82 11.20 6.63
C THR A 334 0.49 12.12 7.80
N GLN A 335 1.08 13.32 7.88
CA GLN A 335 0.70 14.33 8.87
C GLN A 335 -0.72 14.83 8.63
N ILE A 336 -1.06 15.20 7.39
CA ILE A 336 -2.42 15.60 7.03
C ILE A 336 -3.41 14.45 7.26
N MET A 337 -3.05 13.21 6.91
CA MET A 337 -3.87 12.02 7.21
C MET A 337 -4.10 11.84 8.71
N GLY A 338 -3.09 12.11 9.55
CA GLY A 338 -3.21 12.11 11.00
C GLY A 338 -4.20 13.15 11.51
N LEU A 339 -4.09 14.38 11.01
CA LEU A 339 -5.01 15.48 11.37
C LEU A 339 -6.46 15.15 10.96
N LEU A 340 -6.67 14.64 9.73
CA LEU A 340 -7.97 14.17 9.25
C LEU A 340 -8.53 13.04 10.12
N SER A 341 -7.71 12.03 10.43
CA SER A 341 -8.13 10.88 11.24
C SER A 341 -8.51 11.26 12.67
N SER A 342 -7.88 12.31 13.21
CA SER A 342 -8.15 12.81 14.56
C SER A 342 -9.41 13.67 14.66
N GLY A 343 -10.02 14.05 13.54
CA GLY A 343 -11.13 15.01 13.49
C GLY A 343 -10.71 16.47 13.70
N TYR A 344 -9.40 16.77 13.69
CA TYR A 344 -8.90 18.15 13.83
C TYR A 344 -9.25 19.02 12.61
N LEU A 345 -9.32 18.42 11.42
CA LEU A 345 -9.74 19.05 10.18
C LEU A 345 -10.44 18.05 9.27
N GLU A 346 -11.21 18.54 8.29
CA GLU A 346 -11.92 17.71 7.30
C GLU A 346 -11.26 17.74 5.90
N ALA A 347 -10.48 18.79 5.62
CA ALA A 347 -9.70 18.95 4.40
C ALA A 347 -8.34 19.59 4.68
N GLY A 348 -7.30 19.08 4.02
CA GLY A 348 -5.93 19.57 4.16
C GLY A 348 -5.08 19.28 2.93
N ILE A 349 -3.94 19.97 2.85
CA ILE A 349 -3.06 19.87 1.68
C ILE A 349 -1.72 19.33 2.11
N ALA A 350 -1.26 18.31 1.40
CA ALA A 350 0.09 17.80 1.51
C ALA A 350 0.85 18.10 0.23
N GLY A 351 2.06 18.63 0.34
CA GLY A 351 2.91 18.91 -0.81
C GLY A 351 4.37 18.63 -0.53
N GLY A 352 5.21 19.09 -1.44
CA GLY A 352 6.64 19.15 -1.23
C GLY A 352 7.38 19.66 -2.44
N VAL A 353 8.58 20.15 -2.21
CA VAL A 353 9.42 20.81 -3.21
C VAL A 353 10.89 20.52 -2.95
N GLU A 354 11.63 20.41 -4.04
CA GLU A 354 13.08 20.48 -4.00
C GLU A 354 13.60 21.28 -5.19
N VAL A 355 14.60 22.13 -4.93
CA VAL A 355 15.35 22.85 -5.96
C VAL A 355 16.83 22.63 -5.67
N LEU A 356 17.45 21.77 -6.48
CA LEU A 356 18.87 21.46 -6.41
C LEU A 356 19.69 22.40 -7.32
N SER A 357 19.03 23.25 -8.13
CA SER A 357 19.68 24.33 -8.87
C SER A 357 20.20 25.47 -8.00
N ASP A 358 19.54 25.77 -6.88
CA ASP A 358 19.85 26.90 -6.00
C ASP A 358 20.04 26.42 -4.55
N VAL A 359 21.12 25.65 -4.34
CA VAL A 359 21.43 25.09 -3.02
C VAL A 359 22.22 26.10 -2.17
N PRO A 360 21.81 26.39 -0.92
CA PRO A 360 22.54 27.32 -0.07
C PRO A 360 23.96 26.84 0.24
N ILE A 361 24.96 27.68 -0.04
CA ILE A 361 26.37 27.42 0.27
C ILE A 361 26.72 28.04 1.62
N ARG A 362 27.36 27.27 2.48
CA ARG A 362 27.77 27.75 3.81
C ARG A 362 29.23 28.18 3.77
N TYR A 363 29.57 29.25 4.49
CA TYR A 363 30.98 29.49 4.87
C TYR A 363 31.43 28.52 5.95
N ASN A 364 32.74 28.26 6.04
CA ASN A 364 33.28 27.42 7.10
C ASN A 364 33.01 27.98 8.51
N ARG A 365 33.10 27.11 9.52
CA ARG A 365 32.81 27.49 10.92
C ARG A 365 33.61 28.70 11.42
N LYS A 366 34.87 28.85 11.03
CA LYS A 366 35.73 29.98 11.46
C LYS A 366 35.26 31.30 10.86
N ALA A 367 35.02 31.33 9.54
CA ALA A 367 34.47 32.51 8.86
C ALA A 367 33.12 32.92 9.45
N ARG A 368 32.18 31.96 9.61
CA ARG A 368 30.85 32.25 10.20
C ARG A 368 30.96 32.83 11.60
N ALA A 369 31.76 32.21 12.48
CA ALA A 369 31.95 32.68 13.85
C ALA A 369 32.55 34.09 13.88
N ALA A 370 33.51 34.37 12.99
CA ALA A 370 34.13 35.70 12.89
C ALA A 370 33.15 36.75 12.37
N MET A 371 32.34 36.45 11.34
CA MET A 371 31.29 37.34 10.82
C MET A 371 30.25 37.69 11.88
N LEU A 372 29.75 36.69 12.63
CA LEU A 372 28.78 36.91 13.71
C LEU A 372 29.38 37.69 14.89
N SER A 373 30.67 37.46 15.19
CA SER A 373 31.37 38.17 16.28
C SER A 373 31.73 39.61 15.91
N MET A 374 31.88 39.92 14.61
CA MET A 374 32.17 41.27 14.12
C MET A 374 31.11 42.29 14.56
N GLN A 375 29.84 41.88 14.60
CA GLN A 375 28.74 42.73 15.09
C GLN A 375 28.86 43.08 16.57
N LYS A 376 29.56 42.25 17.37
CA LYS A 376 29.75 42.42 18.82
C LYS A 376 31.07 43.12 19.17
N ALA A 377 32.04 43.12 18.26
CA ALA A 377 33.37 43.70 18.50
C ALA A 377 33.28 45.23 18.59
N LYS A 378 33.66 45.80 19.75
CA LYS A 378 33.68 47.25 19.96
C LYS A 378 35.05 47.86 19.67
N ALA A 379 36.13 47.17 20.05
CA ALA A 379 37.49 47.67 19.91
C ALA A 379 38.03 47.45 18.49
N LEU A 380 38.83 48.40 17.99
CA LEU A 380 39.43 48.34 16.65
C LEU A 380 40.38 47.15 16.45
N PRO A 381 41.23 46.75 17.43
CA PRO A 381 42.09 45.56 17.28
C PRO A 381 41.29 44.27 17.09
N ASP A 382 40.19 44.11 17.84
CA ASP A 382 39.31 42.94 17.74
C ASP A 382 38.65 42.86 16.35
N LYS A 383 38.21 44.00 15.82
CA LYS A 383 37.65 44.09 14.46
C LYS A 383 38.68 43.70 13.40
N LEU A 384 39.93 44.15 13.53
CA LEU A 384 41.01 43.79 12.60
C LEU A 384 41.34 42.29 12.66
N GLY A 385 41.41 41.71 13.86
CA GLY A 385 41.65 40.27 14.05
C GLY A 385 40.53 39.40 13.46
N LEU A 386 39.27 39.78 13.68
CA LEU A 386 38.11 39.13 13.07
C LEU A 386 38.10 39.31 11.55
N GLY A 387 38.43 40.50 11.05
CA GLY A 387 38.51 40.80 9.61
C GLY A 387 39.53 39.91 8.89
N LYS A 388 40.72 39.75 9.48
CA LYS A 388 41.75 38.83 8.96
C LYS A 388 41.22 37.39 8.92
N THR A 389 40.50 36.96 9.96
CA THR A 389 39.92 35.61 10.03
C THR A 389 38.83 35.39 8.98
N ILE A 390 38.02 36.39 8.68
CA ILE A 390 37.02 36.33 7.61
C ILE A 390 37.71 36.17 6.26
N ILE A 391 38.65 37.08 5.92
CA ILE A 391 39.33 37.08 4.62
C ILE A 391 40.09 35.76 4.39
N SER A 392 40.82 35.27 5.41
CA SER A 392 41.59 34.04 5.29
C SER A 392 40.73 32.78 5.09
N ASN A 393 39.44 32.84 5.39
CA ASN A 393 38.51 31.71 5.31
C ASN A 393 37.42 31.90 4.24
N LEU A 394 37.44 33.02 3.51
CA LEU A 394 36.43 33.37 2.52
C LEU A 394 36.45 32.42 1.31
N PHE A 395 37.64 31.91 0.95
CA PHE A 395 37.86 31.01 -0.19
C PHE A 395 37.75 29.52 0.15
N SER A 396 37.18 29.17 1.31
CA SER A 396 36.96 27.78 1.71
C SER A 396 35.50 27.53 2.10
N PRO A 397 34.56 27.59 1.12
CA PRO A 397 33.15 27.31 1.37
C PRO A 397 32.92 25.83 1.71
N GLU A 398 31.90 25.58 2.52
CA GLU A 398 31.32 24.26 2.78
C GLU A 398 30.17 24.06 1.77
N LEU A 399 30.46 23.31 0.70
CA LEU A 399 29.44 22.93 -0.28
C LEU A 399 28.50 21.86 0.31
N PRO A 400 27.20 21.89 -0.01
CA PRO A 400 26.28 20.83 0.36
C PRO A 400 26.67 19.52 -0.34
N ALA A 401 26.78 18.43 0.41
CA ALA A 401 27.06 17.10 -0.11
C ALA A 401 25.82 16.21 0.02
N VAL A 402 25.50 15.45 -1.03
CA VAL A 402 24.46 14.39 -0.99
C VAL A 402 25.06 13.12 -0.37
N ALA A 403 25.45 13.23 0.90
CA ALA A 403 26.11 12.17 1.67
C ALA A 403 25.45 11.99 3.04
N GLU A 404 25.45 10.76 3.50
CA GLU A 404 25.06 10.42 4.86
C GLU A 404 26.04 11.04 5.86
N PHE A 405 25.52 11.82 6.81
CA PHE A 405 26.36 12.45 7.83
C PHE A 405 27.04 11.41 8.73
N THR A 406 26.30 10.35 9.11
CA THR A 406 26.77 9.35 10.08
C THR A 406 27.82 8.40 9.50
N SER A 407 27.69 8.01 8.24
CA SER A 407 28.66 7.10 7.58
C SER A 407 29.71 7.83 6.74
N GLY A 408 29.46 9.09 6.37
CA GLY A 408 30.28 9.83 5.41
C GLY A 408 30.13 9.35 3.96
N GLU A 409 29.24 8.38 3.70
CA GLU A 409 29.09 7.75 2.40
C GLU A 409 28.06 8.49 1.54
N THR A 410 28.34 8.68 0.25
CA THR A 410 27.35 9.23 -0.68
C THR A 410 26.28 8.20 -1.03
N MET A 411 25.06 8.64 -1.33
CA MET A 411 23.95 7.75 -1.72
C MET A 411 24.31 6.73 -2.81
N GLY A 412 25.05 7.15 -3.83
CA GLY A 412 25.43 6.27 -4.94
C GLY A 412 26.47 5.21 -4.59
N HIS A 413 27.35 5.46 -3.61
CA HIS A 413 28.28 4.44 -3.10
C HIS A 413 27.52 3.35 -2.34
N SER A 414 26.57 3.74 -1.48
CA SER A 414 25.69 2.79 -0.81
C SER A 414 24.81 2.02 -1.81
N GLY A 415 24.35 2.67 -2.89
CA GLY A 415 23.61 2.04 -3.97
C GLY A 415 24.41 0.96 -4.71
N ASP A 416 25.69 1.23 -5.00
CA ASP A 416 26.58 0.29 -5.68
C ASP A 416 26.94 -0.91 -4.79
N ARG A 417 27.29 -0.65 -3.52
CA ARG A 417 27.52 -1.73 -2.54
C ARG A 417 26.26 -2.57 -2.34
N LEU A 418 25.09 -1.95 -2.26
CA LEU A 418 23.83 -2.67 -2.11
C LEU A 418 23.55 -3.57 -3.32
N ALA A 419 23.74 -3.04 -4.53
CA ALA A 419 23.58 -3.83 -5.76
C ALA A 419 24.50 -5.06 -5.76
N ALA A 420 25.77 -4.87 -5.38
CA ALA A 420 26.73 -5.98 -5.23
C ALA A 420 26.29 -6.99 -4.15
N ALA A 421 25.81 -6.51 -2.99
CA ALA A 421 25.38 -7.37 -1.87
C ALA A 421 24.19 -8.29 -2.22
N PHE A 422 23.34 -7.87 -3.16
CA PHE A 422 22.18 -8.65 -3.64
C PHE A 422 22.36 -9.19 -5.07
N ASN A 423 23.61 -9.28 -5.52
CA ASN A 423 24.03 -9.84 -6.80
C ASN A 423 23.26 -9.25 -8.00
N VAL A 424 23.04 -7.93 -7.99
CA VAL A 424 22.42 -7.21 -9.10
C VAL A 424 23.50 -6.78 -10.08
N SER A 425 23.53 -7.45 -11.23
CA SER A 425 24.54 -7.21 -12.25
C SER A 425 24.36 -5.84 -12.92
N ARG A 426 25.44 -5.30 -13.49
CA ARG A 426 25.41 -4.08 -14.32
C ARG A 426 24.39 -4.19 -15.46
N LYS A 427 24.32 -5.36 -16.11
CA LYS A 427 23.39 -5.63 -17.20
C LYS A 427 21.93 -5.43 -16.76
N GLU A 428 21.55 -6.03 -15.64
CA GLU A 428 20.18 -5.90 -15.10
C GLU A 428 19.85 -4.45 -14.73
N GLN A 429 20.82 -3.69 -14.20
CA GLN A 429 20.63 -2.27 -13.87
C GLN A 429 20.38 -1.43 -15.12
N ASP A 430 21.16 -1.64 -16.18
CA ASP A 430 21.02 -0.90 -17.43
C ASP A 430 19.71 -1.30 -18.16
N GLU A 431 19.32 -2.58 -18.14
CA GLU A 431 18.02 -3.04 -18.67
C GLU A 431 16.84 -2.41 -17.92
N PHE A 432 16.89 -2.34 -16.60
CA PHE A 432 15.88 -1.67 -15.79
C PHE A 432 15.80 -0.16 -16.09
N ALA A 433 16.96 0.49 -16.29
CA ALA A 433 17.01 1.90 -16.66
C ALA A 433 16.34 2.17 -18.02
N ILE A 434 16.63 1.34 -19.03
CA ILE A 434 15.97 1.41 -20.35
C ILE A 434 14.46 1.23 -20.22
N ARG A 435 14.02 0.27 -19.41
CA ARG A 435 12.61 0.02 -19.12
C ARG A 435 11.94 1.27 -18.53
N SER A 436 12.52 1.85 -17.47
CA SER A 436 11.94 3.03 -16.80
C SER A 436 11.85 4.24 -17.74
N HIS A 437 12.87 4.51 -18.55
CA HIS A 437 12.84 5.60 -19.54
C HIS A 437 11.87 5.35 -20.70
N THR A 438 11.79 4.12 -21.19
CA THR A 438 10.83 3.74 -22.24
C THR A 438 9.40 3.91 -21.74
N PHE A 439 9.09 3.41 -20.54
CA PHE A 439 7.75 3.51 -19.96
C PHE A 439 7.35 4.95 -19.65
N ALA A 440 8.26 5.78 -19.14
CA ALA A 440 8.00 7.21 -18.97
C ALA A 440 7.71 7.91 -20.31
N GLN A 441 8.48 7.61 -21.36
CA GLN A 441 8.24 8.19 -22.68
C GLN A 441 6.89 7.75 -23.26
N GLU A 442 6.54 6.47 -23.13
CA GLU A 442 5.24 5.96 -23.57
C GLU A 442 4.09 6.58 -22.80
N ALA A 443 4.19 6.68 -21.48
CA ALA A 443 3.18 7.32 -20.64
C ALA A 443 2.99 8.80 -21.01
N THR A 444 4.09 9.50 -21.30
CA THR A 444 4.07 10.89 -21.79
C THR A 444 3.35 10.98 -23.14
N LYS A 445 3.73 10.15 -24.12
CA LYS A 445 3.12 10.12 -25.46
C LYS A 445 1.63 9.78 -25.44
N LYS A 446 1.22 8.90 -24.53
CA LYS A 446 -0.18 8.49 -24.33
C LYS A 446 -0.99 9.49 -23.47
N GLY A 447 -0.36 10.54 -22.94
CA GLY A 447 -1.02 11.54 -22.09
C GLY A 447 -1.44 11.00 -20.70
N LEU A 448 -0.78 9.95 -20.21
CA LEU A 448 -1.13 9.31 -18.93
C LEU A 448 -0.65 10.09 -17.71
N LEU A 449 0.40 10.91 -17.86
CA LEU A 449 0.99 11.75 -16.81
C LEU A 449 0.12 13.00 -16.54
N THR A 450 -1.13 12.74 -16.18
CA THR A 450 -2.16 13.78 -15.94
C THR A 450 -1.91 14.58 -14.68
N ASP A 451 -0.93 14.21 -13.86
CA ASP A 451 -0.50 14.92 -12.66
C ASP A 451 0.40 16.13 -12.98
N ILE A 452 0.98 16.22 -14.17
CA ILE A 452 1.81 17.37 -14.59
C ILE A 452 0.95 18.61 -14.81
N ALA A 453 1.39 19.71 -14.24
CA ALA A 453 0.84 21.03 -14.45
C ALA A 453 1.93 21.98 -14.97
N PRO A 454 1.70 22.70 -16.09
CA PRO A 454 2.71 23.59 -16.65
C PRO A 454 3.11 24.74 -15.70
N VAL A 455 4.39 25.09 -15.72
CA VAL A 455 4.97 26.19 -14.92
C VAL A 455 5.55 27.24 -15.85
N PHE A 456 5.17 28.50 -15.63
CA PHE A 456 5.77 29.63 -16.33
C PHE A 456 7.10 30.02 -15.69
N VAL A 457 8.17 30.03 -16.48
CA VAL A 457 9.49 30.48 -16.06
C VAL A 457 9.71 31.90 -16.60
N PRO A 458 9.87 32.90 -15.71
CA PRO A 458 10.15 34.27 -16.12
C PRO A 458 11.57 34.38 -16.71
N GLY A 459 11.74 35.24 -17.71
CA GLY A 459 13.02 35.46 -18.38
C GLY A 459 12.88 36.32 -19.63
N LYS A 460 13.97 36.52 -20.39
CA LYS A 460 13.96 37.40 -21.58
C LYS A 460 12.91 37.04 -22.64
N LYS A 461 12.58 35.75 -22.78
CA LYS A 461 11.53 35.28 -23.69
C LYS A 461 10.26 34.77 -22.98
N GLY A 462 10.36 34.40 -21.69
CA GLY A 462 9.28 33.74 -20.93
C GLY A 462 8.86 32.41 -21.57
N GLU A 463 8.89 31.31 -20.81
CA GLU A 463 8.51 30.01 -21.36
C GLU A 463 7.62 29.24 -20.39
N SER A 464 6.61 28.54 -20.91
CA SER A 464 5.79 27.62 -20.15
C SER A 464 6.37 26.21 -20.29
N ILE A 465 6.92 25.68 -19.20
CA ILE A 465 7.46 24.32 -19.15
C ILE A 465 6.30 23.38 -18.80
N SER A 466 6.01 22.42 -19.68
CA SER A 466 4.87 21.50 -19.53
C SER A 466 5.23 20.02 -19.55
N ALA A 467 6.51 19.69 -19.63
CA ALA A 467 6.99 18.31 -19.76
C ALA A 467 8.26 18.08 -18.96
N ASP A 468 8.40 16.85 -18.45
CA ASP A 468 9.63 16.39 -17.80
C ASP A 468 10.77 16.34 -18.82
N ASN A 469 11.95 16.85 -18.48
CA ASN A 469 13.08 16.93 -19.42
C ASN A 469 14.17 15.86 -19.17
N GLY A 470 13.95 14.96 -18.21
CA GLY A 470 14.87 13.87 -17.89
C GLY A 470 14.65 12.57 -18.68
N ILE A 471 13.53 12.44 -19.39
CA ILE A 471 13.16 11.22 -20.12
C ILE A 471 14.06 11.06 -21.35
N ARG A 472 14.99 10.10 -21.29
CA ARG A 472 15.94 9.80 -22.37
C ARG A 472 16.06 8.29 -22.60
N ILE A 473 15.58 7.82 -23.74
CA ILE A 473 15.78 6.42 -24.14
C ILE A 473 17.17 6.27 -24.74
N SER A 474 17.90 5.23 -24.33
CA SER A 474 19.22 4.88 -24.84
C SER A 474 19.24 3.40 -25.23
N THR A 475 20.23 2.99 -26.03
CA THR A 475 20.50 1.57 -26.28
C THR A 475 21.32 0.96 -25.15
N TYR A 476 21.25 -0.37 -25.02
CA TYR A 476 22.03 -1.12 -24.05
C TYR A 476 23.55 -0.91 -24.25
N GLU A 477 24.03 -0.91 -25.49
CA GLU A 477 25.45 -0.74 -25.82
C GLU A 477 25.96 0.62 -25.33
N LYS A 478 25.15 1.67 -25.52
CA LYS A 478 25.50 3.01 -25.07
C LYS A 478 25.50 3.12 -23.54
N LEU A 479 24.52 2.52 -22.85
CA LEU A 479 24.55 2.49 -21.39
C LEU A 479 25.73 1.68 -20.87
N ASN A 480 26.01 0.52 -21.44
CA ASN A 480 27.12 -0.35 -21.06
C ASN A 480 28.50 0.31 -21.28
N SER A 481 28.61 1.24 -22.23
CA SER A 481 29.83 2.02 -22.48
C SER A 481 30.14 3.05 -21.37
N LEU A 482 29.18 3.39 -20.52
CA LEU A 482 29.36 4.36 -19.44
C LEU A 482 30.24 3.79 -18.33
N LYS A 483 31.18 4.63 -17.88
CA LYS A 483 32.03 4.34 -16.72
C LYS A 483 31.20 4.37 -15.42
N PRO A 484 31.58 3.57 -14.41
CA PRO A 484 30.98 3.66 -13.07
C PRO A 484 31.10 5.08 -12.49
N ALA A 485 30.01 5.56 -11.89
CA ALA A 485 29.92 6.93 -11.38
C ALA A 485 30.51 7.07 -9.98
N PHE A 486 30.30 6.06 -9.12
CA PHE A 486 30.61 6.11 -7.69
C PHE A 486 31.84 5.24 -7.35
N ILE A 487 31.68 3.92 -7.30
CA ILE A 487 32.81 3.01 -7.04
C ILE A 487 33.58 2.78 -8.34
N LYS A 488 34.85 3.18 -8.39
CA LYS A 488 35.69 3.06 -9.59
C LYS A 488 36.89 2.14 -9.35
N PRO A 489 37.31 1.34 -10.35
CA PRO A 489 36.69 1.14 -11.67
C PRO A 489 35.63 0.02 -11.71
N HIS A 490 35.33 -0.64 -10.59
CA HIS A 490 34.55 -1.89 -10.57
C HIS A 490 33.06 -1.73 -10.26
N GLY A 491 32.60 -0.50 -9.99
CA GLY A 491 31.21 -0.25 -9.63
C GLY A 491 30.23 -0.59 -10.75
N THR A 492 29.00 -0.84 -10.35
CA THR A 492 27.91 -1.20 -11.26
C THR A 492 26.95 -0.03 -11.50
N VAL A 493 26.96 0.99 -10.64
CA VAL A 493 26.10 2.15 -10.77
C VAL A 493 26.74 3.21 -11.67
N THR A 494 25.97 3.71 -12.63
CA THR A 494 26.37 4.74 -13.60
C THR A 494 25.36 5.88 -13.66
N ALA A 495 25.73 6.97 -14.34
CA ALA A 495 24.80 8.06 -14.64
C ALA A 495 23.61 7.63 -15.53
N GLY A 496 23.70 6.46 -16.18
CA GLY A 496 22.64 5.92 -17.02
C GLY A 496 21.61 5.09 -16.25
N ASN A 497 21.98 4.52 -15.10
CA ASN A 497 21.14 3.64 -14.28
C ASN A 497 20.86 4.20 -12.86
N ALA A 498 21.11 5.49 -12.68
CA ALA A 498 20.84 6.27 -11.48
C ALA A 498 19.81 7.37 -11.76
N SER A 499 19.03 7.76 -10.75
CA SER A 499 18.30 9.03 -10.79
C SER A 499 19.27 10.22 -10.82
N PHE A 500 18.79 11.37 -11.26
CA PHE A 500 19.57 12.60 -11.42
C PHE A 500 19.05 13.71 -10.51
N LEU A 501 19.90 14.70 -10.24
CA LEU A 501 19.49 15.91 -9.51
C LEU A 501 18.35 16.59 -10.27
N THR A 502 17.23 16.79 -9.58
CA THR A 502 15.98 17.23 -10.19
C THR A 502 15.34 18.34 -9.37
N ASP A 503 14.86 19.37 -10.05
CA ASP A 503 14.03 20.42 -9.49
C ASP A 503 12.55 20.11 -9.76
N GLY A 504 11.70 20.35 -8.77
CA GLY A 504 10.26 20.21 -8.93
C GLY A 504 9.48 20.30 -7.62
N ALA A 505 8.18 20.57 -7.74
CA ALA A 505 7.24 20.63 -6.63
C ALA A 505 5.98 19.80 -6.89
N SER A 506 5.26 19.45 -5.83
CA SER A 506 4.00 18.71 -5.86
C SER A 506 3.06 19.14 -4.74
N ALA A 507 1.77 18.91 -4.94
CA ALA A 507 0.72 19.20 -3.97
C ALA A 507 -0.51 18.31 -4.20
N ALA A 508 -1.14 17.86 -3.13
CA ALA A 508 -2.33 17.01 -3.15
C ALA A 508 -3.35 17.45 -2.10
N LEU A 509 -4.63 17.37 -2.49
CA LEU A 509 -5.76 17.61 -1.61
C LEU A 509 -6.22 16.29 -0.98
N LEU A 510 -6.16 16.22 0.35
CA LEU A 510 -6.62 15.09 1.14
C LEU A 510 -7.81 15.52 1.98
N THR A 511 -8.83 14.68 2.04
CA THR A 511 -10.06 15.00 2.80
C THR A 511 -10.62 13.76 3.47
N THR A 512 -11.59 13.93 4.38
CA THR A 512 -12.47 12.83 4.76
C THR A 512 -13.43 12.53 3.61
N GLU A 513 -13.83 11.26 3.46
CA GLU A 513 -14.78 10.85 2.42
C GLU A 513 -16.11 11.60 2.54
N GLU A 514 -16.59 11.82 3.77
CA GLU A 514 -17.84 12.53 4.05
C GLU A 514 -17.77 13.98 3.57
N PHE A 515 -16.66 14.67 3.86
CA PHE A 515 -16.44 16.03 3.39
C PHE A 515 -16.38 16.09 1.86
N ALA A 516 -15.65 15.17 1.22
CA ALA A 516 -15.56 15.12 -0.23
C ALA A 516 -16.95 14.97 -0.88
N LYS A 517 -17.79 14.08 -0.34
CA LYS A 517 -19.18 13.89 -0.81
C LYS A 517 -20.02 15.15 -0.59
N LYS A 518 -19.96 15.75 0.60
CA LYS A 518 -20.72 16.97 0.96
C LYS A 518 -20.38 18.16 0.05
N ARG A 519 -19.12 18.29 -0.35
CA ARG A 519 -18.63 19.36 -1.24
C ARG A 519 -18.68 19.01 -2.72
N GLY A 520 -19.16 17.83 -3.10
CA GLY A 520 -19.22 17.39 -4.50
C GLY A 520 -17.83 17.20 -5.14
N LEU A 521 -16.79 17.00 -4.33
CA LEU A 521 -15.45 16.68 -4.80
C LEU A 521 -15.42 15.25 -5.36
N LYS A 522 -14.48 14.97 -6.25
CA LYS A 522 -14.34 13.66 -6.92
C LYS A 522 -13.05 12.96 -6.48
N PRO A 523 -13.09 12.18 -5.40
CA PRO A 523 -11.97 11.34 -4.99
C PRO A 523 -11.43 10.45 -6.11
N LYS A 524 -10.10 10.31 -6.16
CA LYS A 524 -9.42 9.34 -7.03
C LYS A 524 -9.13 8.03 -6.32
N ALA A 525 -8.82 8.09 -5.03
CA ALA A 525 -8.45 6.92 -4.24
C ALA A 525 -8.73 7.10 -2.74
N TYR A 526 -8.84 6.01 -2.01
CA TYR A 526 -8.72 5.95 -0.57
C TYR A 526 -7.25 5.82 -0.14
N LEU A 527 -6.90 6.49 0.96
CA LEU A 527 -5.62 6.33 1.65
C LEU A 527 -5.83 5.42 2.86
N ARG A 528 -5.43 4.15 2.76
CA ARG A 528 -5.86 3.11 3.72
C ARG A 528 -4.95 2.95 4.92
N ASP A 529 -3.67 2.68 4.67
CA ASP A 529 -2.70 2.48 5.73
C ASP A 529 -1.32 2.90 5.27
N PHE A 530 -0.45 3.22 6.23
CA PHE A 530 0.93 3.55 5.97
C PHE A 530 1.82 3.05 7.10
N LEU A 531 3.11 2.97 6.82
CA LEU A 531 4.12 2.58 7.79
C LEU A 531 5.44 3.28 7.46
N PHE A 532 6.10 3.82 8.48
CA PHE A 532 7.50 4.22 8.39
C PHE A 532 8.38 3.15 9.04
N VAL A 533 9.55 2.94 8.47
CA VAL A 533 10.58 2.04 9.01
C VAL A 533 11.93 2.74 9.01
N ALA A 534 12.84 2.24 9.83
CA ALA A 534 14.25 2.63 9.86
C ALA A 534 15.13 1.38 9.85
N GLN A 535 16.25 1.45 9.15
CA GLN A 535 17.30 0.44 9.00
C GLN A 535 18.64 1.03 9.41
N ASP A 536 19.65 0.19 9.53
CA ASP A 536 21.03 0.65 9.71
C ASP A 536 21.50 1.47 8.48
N PRO A 537 21.86 2.75 8.66
CA PRO A 537 22.33 3.60 7.56
C PRO A 537 23.67 3.17 6.97
N LYS A 538 24.44 2.32 7.65
CA LYS A 538 25.69 1.80 7.10
C LYS A 538 25.41 0.75 6.03
N ASP A 539 24.87 -0.41 6.40
CA ASP A 539 24.81 -1.53 5.44
C ASP A 539 23.47 -1.67 4.73
N GLN A 540 22.41 -1.04 5.24
CA GLN A 540 21.02 -1.32 4.82
C GLN A 540 20.21 -0.07 4.46
N LEU A 541 20.88 1.07 4.26
CA LEU A 541 20.28 2.40 4.02
C LEU A 541 19.12 2.37 3.01
N LEU A 542 19.33 1.67 1.88
CA LEU A 542 18.44 1.69 0.73
C LEU A 542 17.49 0.48 0.67
N LEU A 543 17.47 -0.39 1.69
CA LEU A 543 16.64 -1.62 1.75
C LEU A 543 15.25 -1.41 2.34
N SER A 544 14.89 -0.19 2.73
CA SER A 544 13.63 0.07 3.41
C SER A 544 12.37 -0.44 2.68
N PRO A 545 12.26 -0.39 1.32
CA PRO A 545 11.16 -1.05 0.61
C PRO A 545 11.01 -2.54 0.92
N ALA A 546 12.11 -3.30 0.99
CA ALA A 546 12.09 -4.72 1.32
C ALA A 546 11.57 -5.01 2.74
N TYR A 547 11.71 -4.06 3.67
CA TYR A 547 11.16 -4.17 5.02
C TYR A 547 9.72 -3.66 5.13
N VAL A 548 9.40 -2.55 4.47
CA VAL A 548 8.13 -1.86 4.69
C VAL A 548 6.97 -2.52 3.94
N ILE A 549 7.21 -3.06 2.74
CA ILE A 549 6.17 -3.73 1.95
C ILE A 549 5.62 -4.94 2.73
N PRO A 550 6.46 -5.87 3.22
CA PRO A 550 5.96 -7.01 4.00
C PRO A 550 5.24 -6.61 5.27
N LYS A 551 5.82 -5.69 6.05
CA LYS A 551 5.22 -5.23 7.31
C LYS A 551 3.87 -4.54 7.11
N LEU A 552 3.74 -3.75 6.05
CA LEU A 552 2.49 -3.05 5.76
C LEU A 552 1.41 -4.00 5.27
N LEU A 553 1.76 -4.95 4.40
CA LEU A 553 0.82 -5.96 3.89
C LEU A 553 0.36 -6.91 5.01
N ASP A 554 1.29 -7.37 5.86
CA ASP A 554 0.96 -8.18 7.04
C ASP A 554 0.00 -7.42 7.97
N LYS A 555 0.29 -6.14 8.25
CA LYS A 555 -0.58 -5.26 9.05
C LYS A 555 -1.99 -5.13 8.45
N ALA A 556 -2.09 -5.12 7.12
CA ALA A 556 -3.35 -5.00 6.40
C ALA A 556 -4.06 -6.35 6.15
N GLY A 557 -3.46 -7.50 6.51
CA GLY A 557 -4.00 -8.82 6.17
C GLY A 557 -3.99 -9.12 4.66
N LEU A 558 -3.01 -8.55 3.95
CA LEU A 558 -2.84 -8.65 2.51
C LEU A 558 -1.55 -9.40 2.16
N THR A 559 -1.48 -9.85 0.91
CA THR A 559 -0.33 -10.52 0.30
C THR A 559 0.06 -9.77 -0.98
N LEU A 560 1.22 -10.09 -1.55
CA LEU A 560 1.64 -9.52 -2.84
C LEU A 560 0.62 -9.76 -3.96
N ASN A 561 -0.12 -10.87 -3.90
CA ASN A 561 -1.13 -11.23 -4.91
C ASN A 561 -2.38 -10.34 -4.85
N ASP A 562 -2.66 -9.72 -3.70
CA ASP A 562 -3.78 -8.79 -3.56
C ASP A 562 -3.47 -7.41 -4.18
N ILE A 563 -2.19 -7.12 -4.53
CA ILE A 563 -1.76 -5.81 -5.03
C ILE A 563 -1.67 -5.81 -6.55
N ASP A 564 -2.29 -4.82 -7.17
CA ASP A 564 -2.37 -4.66 -8.62
C ASP A 564 -1.31 -3.69 -9.15
N VAL A 565 -0.98 -2.67 -8.37
CA VAL A 565 -0.04 -1.60 -8.77
C VAL A 565 1.05 -1.44 -7.72
N PHE A 566 2.31 -1.47 -8.15
CA PHE A 566 3.44 -1.11 -7.30
C PHE A 566 4.10 0.16 -7.84
N GLU A 567 4.21 1.19 -6.99
CA GLU A 567 4.96 2.41 -7.25
C GLU A 567 6.12 2.51 -6.25
N ILE A 568 7.30 2.02 -6.65
CA ILE A 568 8.51 2.04 -5.82
C ILE A 568 9.43 3.16 -6.27
N HIS A 569 9.89 3.96 -5.32
CA HIS A 569 10.89 5.00 -5.54
C HIS A 569 12.16 4.45 -6.20
N GLU A 570 12.56 4.99 -7.36
CA GLU A 570 13.72 4.51 -8.12
C GLU A 570 14.94 5.41 -7.89
N ALA A 571 15.57 5.32 -6.72
CA ALA A 571 16.80 6.09 -6.47
C ALA A 571 17.93 5.65 -7.43
N PHE A 572 18.09 4.34 -7.57
CA PHE A 572 19.01 3.67 -8.49
C PHE A 572 18.35 2.38 -8.99
N ALA A 573 18.65 1.95 -10.21
CA ALA A 573 18.17 0.66 -10.71
C ALA A 573 18.64 -0.50 -9.81
N GLY A 574 19.91 -0.47 -9.40
CA GLY A 574 20.48 -1.44 -8.46
C GLY A 574 19.75 -1.47 -7.10
N GLN A 575 19.29 -0.32 -6.62
CA GLN A 575 18.52 -0.24 -5.37
C GLN A 575 17.18 -0.94 -5.50
N VAL A 576 16.41 -0.68 -6.57
CA VAL A 576 15.10 -1.30 -6.76
C VAL A 576 15.24 -2.81 -6.87
N LEU A 577 16.11 -3.27 -7.76
CA LEU A 577 16.34 -4.70 -8.00
C LEU A 577 16.86 -5.42 -6.75
N ALA A 578 17.76 -4.79 -5.98
CA ALA A 578 18.25 -5.35 -4.72
C ALA A 578 17.13 -5.50 -3.69
N ASN A 579 16.19 -4.55 -3.60
CA ASN A 579 15.03 -4.69 -2.72
C ASN A 579 14.12 -5.86 -3.14
N LEU A 580 13.92 -6.04 -4.45
CA LEU A 580 13.13 -7.17 -4.95
C LEU A 580 13.81 -8.52 -4.64
N ASN A 581 15.13 -8.60 -4.83
CA ASN A 581 15.92 -9.80 -4.53
C ASN A 581 15.96 -10.08 -3.03
N ALA A 582 16.02 -9.04 -2.18
CA ALA A 582 15.97 -9.18 -0.73
C ALA A 582 14.66 -9.80 -0.26
N MET A 583 13.52 -9.35 -0.79
CA MET A 583 12.21 -9.93 -0.47
C MET A 583 12.03 -11.38 -0.95
N ASP A 584 12.72 -11.75 -2.03
CA ASP A 584 12.70 -13.11 -2.60
C ASP A 584 13.80 -14.03 -2.05
N SER A 585 14.56 -13.58 -1.05
CA SER A 585 15.63 -14.34 -0.41
C SER A 585 15.19 -14.92 0.95
N ASP A 586 15.25 -16.26 1.07
CA ASP A 586 14.97 -16.96 2.33
C ASP A 586 15.95 -16.55 3.43
N PHE A 587 17.24 -16.43 3.09
CA PHE A 587 18.28 -16.01 4.02
C PHE A 587 18.00 -14.62 4.58
N PHE A 588 17.72 -13.65 3.69
CA PHE A 588 17.46 -12.28 4.13
C PHE A 588 16.21 -12.19 5.01
N CYS A 589 15.12 -12.84 4.58
CA CYS A 589 13.86 -12.83 5.32
C CYS A 589 14.00 -13.52 6.68
N LYS A 590 14.79 -14.59 6.79
CA LYS A 590 15.04 -15.28 8.05
C LYS A 590 15.97 -14.50 8.99
N GLU A 591 17.12 -14.07 8.49
CA GLU A 591 18.15 -13.47 9.33
C GLU A 591 17.84 -12.03 9.72
N HIS A 592 17.31 -11.22 8.80
CA HIS A 592 17.08 -9.80 9.03
C HIS A 592 15.62 -9.47 9.35
N MET A 593 14.67 -10.14 8.70
CA MET A 593 13.24 -9.88 8.93
C MET A 593 12.60 -10.81 9.97
N LYS A 594 13.32 -11.82 10.44
CA LYS A 594 12.85 -12.84 11.40
C LYS A 594 11.58 -13.56 10.93
N ARG A 595 11.54 -13.93 9.65
CA ARG A 595 10.46 -14.70 9.01
C ARG A 595 10.88 -16.14 8.72
N ASN A 596 9.90 -17.04 8.58
CA ASN A 596 10.17 -18.47 8.38
C ASN A 596 10.60 -18.84 6.96
N GLY A 597 10.44 -17.94 5.99
CA GLY A 597 10.86 -18.12 4.61
C GLY A 597 10.81 -16.79 3.86
N LYS A 598 11.15 -16.82 2.58
CA LYS A 598 11.09 -15.65 1.71
C LYS A 598 9.68 -15.06 1.65
N TYR A 599 9.60 -13.75 1.47
CA TYR A 599 8.31 -13.06 1.36
C TYR A 599 7.71 -13.17 -0.05
N GLY A 600 8.58 -13.06 -1.06
CA GLY A 600 8.23 -13.12 -2.47
C GLY A 600 8.69 -11.87 -3.22
N ARG A 601 8.98 -12.05 -4.51
CA ARG A 601 9.40 -10.97 -5.40
C ARG A 601 8.20 -10.15 -5.87
N VAL A 602 8.32 -8.83 -5.90
CA VAL A 602 7.29 -7.96 -6.51
C VAL A 602 7.23 -8.25 -8.02
N PRO A 603 6.03 -8.45 -8.60
CA PRO A 603 5.88 -8.71 -10.03
C PRO A 603 6.31 -7.51 -10.90
N MET A 604 7.23 -7.74 -11.82
CA MET A 604 7.82 -6.69 -12.68
C MET A 604 6.81 -6.07 -13.64
N GLU A 605 5.77 -6.81 -13.99
CA GLU A 605 4.65 -6.41 -14.82
C GLU A 605 3.63 -5.52 -14.09
N LYS A 606 3.80 -5.28 -12.79
CA LYS A 606 2.95 -4.36 -11.99
C LYS A 606 3.72 -3.14 -11.46
N LEU A 607 5.05 -3.16 -11.54
CA LEU A 607 5.96 -2.18 -10.95
C LEU A 607 6.22 -0.98 -11.86
N ASN A 608 5.95 0.25 -11.45
CA ASN A 608 6.37 1.49 -12.14
C ASN A 608 6.11 1.49 -13.67
N LEU A 609 4.91 1.08 -14.11
CA LEU A 609 4.62 0.93 -15.56
C LEU A 609 4.51 2.26 -16.31
N TRP A 610 4.44 3.39 -15.61
CA TRP A 610 4.46 4.73 -16.20
C TRP A 610 5.81 5.42 -16.03
N GLY A 611 6.87 4.63 -15.80
CA GLY A 611 8.19 5.12 -15.41
C GLY A 611 8.25 5.52 -13.94
N GLY A 612 9.47 5.73 -13.44
CA GLY A 612 9.72 6.11 -12.05
C GLY A 612 10.75 7.21 -11.91
N SER A 613 11.33 7.35 -10.71
CA SER A 613 12.25 8.46 -10.42
C SER A 613 13.53 8.45 -11.24
N LEU A 614 13.95 7.27 -11.73
CA LEU A 614 15.15 7.13 -12.55
C LEU A 614 14.98 7.87 -13.87
N SER A 615 13.76 7.86 -14.43
CA SER A 615 13.46 8.47 -15.72
C SER A 615 12.78 9.83 -15.65
N ILE A 616 11.86 10.01 -14.70
CA ILE A 616 11.08 11.25 -14.51
C ILE A 616 11.88 12.26 -13.68
N GLY A 617 12.66 11.79 -12.71
CA GLY A 617 13.44 12.60 -11.78
C GLY A 617 13.02 12.43 -10.31
N HIS A 618 13.91 12.89 -9.43
CA HIS A 618 13.81 12.76 -7.98
C HIS A 618 14.06 14.08 -7.23
N PRO A 619 13.12 15.05 -7.28
CA PRO A 619 13.11 16.15 -6.32
C PRO A 619 12.78 15.58 -4.93
N PHE A 620 13.73 15.61 -4.01
CA PHE A 620 13.67 14.85 -2.75
C PHE A 620 12.41 15.15 -1.95
N GLY A 621 12.09 16.44 -1.77
CA GLY A 621 10.90 16.90 -1.08
C GLY A 621 9.57 16.57 -1.78
N ALA A 622 9.53 16.42 -3.10
CA ALA A 622 8.28 16.41 -3.89
C ALA A 622 7.87 15.03 -4.42
N THR A 623 8.80 14.06 -4.44
CA THR A 623 8.59 12.75 -5.10
C THR A 623 7.46 11.93 -4.47
N GLY A 624 7.24 12.06 -3.16
CA GLY A 624 6.24 11.29 -2.43
C GLY A 624 4.81 11.45 -2.96
N VAL A 625 4.37 12.69 -3.23
CA VAL A 625 3.04 12.96 -3.79
C VAL A 625 2.93 12.45 -5.24
N ARG A 626 4.01 12.54 -6.04
CA ARG A 626 4.03 12.00 -7.41
C ARG A 626 3.77 10.50 -7.41
N LEU A 627 4.43 9.76 -6.52
CA LEU A 627 4.22 8.31 -6.40
C LEU A 627 2.73 8.01 -6.14
N VAL A 628 2.08 8.73 -5.21
CA VAL A 628 0.66 8.52 -4.86
C VAL A 628 -0.26 8.88 -6.01
N SER A 629 0.04 9.98 -6.69
CA SER A 629 -0.70 10.43 -7.86
C SER A 629 -0.61 9.39 -8.98
N HIS A 630 0.58 8.87 -9.25
CA HIS A 630 0.79 7.77 -10.20
C HIS A 630 0.01 6.52 -9.79
N ALA A 631 0.12 6.05 -8.54
CA ALA A 631 -0.59 4.85 -8.10
C ALA A 631 -2.11 4.99 -8.24
N ALA A 632 -2.70 6.11 -7.79
CA ALA A 632 -4.12 6.36 -7.90
C ALA A 632 -4.59 6.44 -9.37
N ASN A 633 -3.82 7.13 -10.22
CA ASN A 633 -4.14 7.24 -11.65
C ASN A 633 -3.98 5.89 -12.37
N ARG A 634 -2.94 5.12 -12.07
CA ARG A 634 -2.69 3.78 -12.62
C ARG A 634 -3.78 2.80 -12.22
N LEU A 635 -4.16 2.77 -10.96
CA LEU A 635 -5.27 1.95 -10.47
C LEU A 635 -6.55 2.20 -11.27
N LYS A 636 -6.89 3.48 -11.47
CA LYS A 636 -8.07 3.87 -12.26
C LYS A 636 -7.95 3.48 -13.74
N HIS A 637 -6.79 3.70 -14.35
CA HIS A 637 -6.56 3.47 -15.77
C HIS A 637 -6.40 1.97 -16.12
N GLU A 638 -5.73 1.20 -15.27
CA GLU A 638 -5.42 -0.22 -15.46
C GLU A 638 -6.54 -1.13 -14.91
N GLY A 639 -7.52 -0.57 -14.19
CA GLY A 639 -8.66 -1.31 -13.63
C GLY A 639 -8.34 -2.10 -12.36
N GLY A 640 -7.31 -1.71 -11.61
CA GLY A 640 -6.91 -2.32 -10.34
C GLY A 640 -7.73 -1.84 -9.14
N GLN A 641 -7.56 -2.51 -8.00
CA GLN A 641 -8.13 -2.11 -6.71
C GLN A 641 -7.06 -1.58 -5.76
N LEU A 642 -5.94 -2.30 -5.59
CA LEU A 642 -4.97 -2.01 -4.53
C LEU A 642 -3.59 -1.68 -5.09
N ALA A 643 -3.01 -0.61 -4.56
CA ALA A 643 -1.64 -0.22 -4.86
C ALA A 643 -0.79 -0.10 -3.61
N ILE A 644 0.48 -0.48 -3.75
CA ILE A 644 1.51 -0.20 -2.76
C ILE A 644 2.47 0.84 -3.30
N ILE A 645 2.69 1.84 -2.47
CA ILE A 645 3.78 2.78 -2.64
C ILE A 645 4.87 2.42 -1.65
N ALA A 646 6.12 2.37 -2.10
CA ALA A 646 7.25 2.20 -1.20
C ALA A 646 8.42 3.09 -1.60
N ALA A 647 9.09 3.68 -0.62
CA ALA A 647 10.26 4.50 -0.88
C ALA A 647 11.37 4.31 0.16
N CYS A 648 12.60 4.20 -0.32
CA CYS A 648 13.80 4.35 0.50
C CYS A 648 14.11 5.83 0.73
N ALA A 649 14.84 6.13 1.79
CA ALA A 649 15.28 7.48 2.11
C ALA A 649 16.63 7.48 2.83
N ALA A 650 17.38 8.56 2.64
CA ALA A 650 18.55 8.89 3.44
C ALA A 650 18.25 8.85 4.96
N GLY A 651 19.27 8.60 5.78
CA GLY A 651 19.13 8.28 7.20
C GLY A 651 18.67 6.84 7.48
N GLY A 652 18.60 5.99 6.45
CA GLY A 652 18.17 4.60 6.57
C GLY A 652 16.67 4.45 6.76
N HIS A 653 15.88 5.44 6.35
CA HIS A 653 14.44 5.44 6.52
C HIS A 653 13.71 4.87 5.31
N GLY A 654 12.43 4.57 5.48
CA GLY A 654 11.52 4.36 4.37
C GLY A 654 10.08 4.44 4.77
N VAL A 655 9.23 4.51 3.76
CA VAL A 655 7.78 4.59 3.90
C VAL A 655 7.12 3.58 2.98
N GLY A 656 6.03 2.99 3.46
CA GLY A 656 5.08 2.22 2.67
C GLY A 656 3.70 2.84 2.85
N MET A 657 2.90 2.88 1.79
CA MET A 657 1.50 3.31 1.86
C MET A 657 0.62 2.46 0.96
N LEU A 658 -0.54 2.09 1.48
CA LEU A 658 -1.58 1.31 0.82
C LEU A 658 -2.66 2.27 0.31
N VAL A 659 -2.86 2.24 -1.00
CA VAL A 659 -3.82 3.08 -1.72
C VAL A 659 -4.87 2.15 -2.34
N GLU A 660 -6.14 2.51 -2.21
CA GLU A 660 -7.24 1.75 -2.81
C GLU A 660 -8.02 2.62 -3.80
N THR A 661 -8.43 2.06 -4.93
CA THR A 661 -9.26 2.73 -5.92
C THR A 661 -10.57 3.23 -5.31
N TYR A 662 -10.94 4.48 -5.61
CA TYR A 662 -12.27 5.00 -5.24
C TYR A 662 -13.32 4.58 -6.29
N PRO A 663 -14.49 4.06 -5.88
CA PRO A 663 -15.56 3.71 -6.82
C PRO A 663 -16.12 4.97 -7.49
N ASN A 664 -16.27 4.93 -8.82
CA ASN A 664 -16.80 6.05 -9.60
C ASN A 664 -18.26 6.35 -9.26
#